data_AF-A0A919G1N8-F1
#
_entry.id   AF-A0A919G1N8-F1
#
_cell.length_a   1.000
_cell.length_b   1.000
_cell.length_c   1.000
_cell.angle_alpha   90.00
_cell.angle_beta   90.00
_cell.angle_gamma   90.00
#
_symmetry.space_group_name_H-M   'P 1'
#
loop_
_entity.id
_entity.type
_entity.pdbx_description
1 polymer ?
#
loop_
_entity_poly.entity_id
_entity_poly.type
_entity_poly.pdbx_seq_one_letter_code
_entity_poly.pdbx_strand_id
1 'polypeptide(L)'
;MTPTRRITVRYSAEGGGSGPLTMGQDNMIRCIRRDDPEQINKEAVWPVPAGTDLPAALAALRTLAERHASLRTVFPSGPDGFPARQEVRGEGEFTVRVVEAGLLGERELDRLADDLARADNAVPFDLAADFPLRCTLVTAEDRPVRMPVVICHSGADGAATALLIQEWLLLAAGKELPPATARTPLEVAAFESSALGRRRATASLRHWERILRTGPQAVFADSRITGPPDVVSTLILRSREAAEHLTAASLRTGASPSVVLLAAFAALVAHRADQPRLVIAALSANRHRPVMADHIGTLAQDAFMAVDTGLRDLDEVIGHTKAASLAGYWHSTFDAEQIWRMIDDVAHLRGSRYARHVVVNDLSLTIPESASDARPPAVADPEISWFPDQRVPVRLMFNILRVNGSLELALLACPQVLDRTEIEEFARGLLAVVRAAATGPVPLAGLDALTTVRPGVREGDWHEVDGSWIDLDAVRQLLADVLGAGVATGAVANASVANVDVANASVTDVDVANASVANASVTNVNGSNVDGSNVVAANMPVSNAFVPNASAANVDGPNAVGANKDAANAIGTNAISTNEIATNAIVTNAIVRNMAVPAPKVTARVELTDGRLIAHLWTDAAISGGPALTPLTVHRAVVDALPGRDTAMAPHHYVIHRTDPVGPEHRDGGAVPAPVVEGDGRDPEVAGRQA
;
A
#
# COMPACT_ATOMS: atom_id res chain seq x y z
N MET A 1 -11.54 -26.76 25.60
CA MET A 1 -12.37 -25.92 24.72
C MET A 1 -13.36 -25.19 25.59
N THR A 2 -13.49 -23.87 25.44
CA THR A 2 -14.35 -23.02 26.27
C THR A 2 -15.83 -23.22 25.87
N PRO A 3 -16.77 -23.37 26.83
CA PRO A 3 -18.18 -23.55 26.51
C PRO A 3 -18.70 -22.41 25.63
N THR A 4 -19.22 -22.76 24.44
CA THR A 4 -19.66 -21.80 23.43
C THR A 4 -21.09 -22.10 23.03
N ARG A 5 -21.99 -21.12 23.18
CA ARG A 5 -23.38 -21.15 22.67
C ARG A 5 -23.58 -20.07 21.59
N ARG A 6 -24.57 -20.28 20.72
CA ARG A 6 -25.03 -19.30 19.72
C ARG A 6 -26.46 -18.91 20.05
N ILE A 7 -26.75 -17.62 20.01
CA ILE A 7 -28.08 -17.06 20.30
C ILE A 7 -28.53 -16.24 19.10
N THR A 8 -29.64 -16.63 18.49
CA THR A 8 -30.28 -15.88 17.41
C THR A 8 -31.04 -14.70 17.98
N VAL A 9 -30.69 -13.49 17.54
CA VAL A 9 -31.39 -12.25 17.85
C VAL A 9 -32.20 -11.85 16.62
N ARG A 10 -33.52 -11.69 16.77
CA ARG A 10 -34.44 -11.22 15.71
C ARG A 10 -34.71 -9.73 15.87
N TYR A 11 -34.83 -9.01 14.77
CA TYR A 11 -35.20 -7.60 14.72
C TYR A 11 -36.37 -7.35 13.75
N SER A 12 -37.15 -6.31 14.01
CA SER A 12 -38.15 -5.80 13.05
C SER A 12 -38.27 -4.29 13.20
N ALA A 13 -38.15 -3.54 12.10
CA ALA A 13 -38.17 -2.08 12.11
C ALA A 13 -38.56 -1.50 10.74
N GLU A 14 -39.26 -0.36 10.78
CA GLU A 14 -39.73 0.37 9.60
C GLU A 14 -38.58 0.86 8.69
N GLY A 15 -38.93 1.38 7.51
CA GLY A 15 -37.98 2.01 6.59
C GLY A 15 -37.15 1.05 5.72
N GLY A 16 -37.63 -0.18 5.48
CA GLY A 16 -37.02 -1.10 4.51
C GLY A 16 -37.20 -0.64 3.05
N GLY A 17 -36.29 -1.04 2.17
CA GLY A 17 -36.31 -0.67 0.74
C GLY A 17 -34.99 -0.93 0.02
N SER A 18 -34.91 -0.62 -1.28
CA SER A 18 -33.68 -0.77 -2.09
C SER A 18 -33.38 0.49 -2.91
N GLY A 19 -32.09 0.75 -3.13
CA GLY A 19 -31.58 1.91 -3.85
C GLY A 19 -30.20 1.66 -4.47
N PRO A 20 -29.63 2.64 -5.20
CA PRO A 20 -28.23 2.58 -5.60
C PRO A 20 -27.32 2.58 -4.36
N LEU A 21 -26.08 2.11 -4.50
CA LEU A 21 -25.06 2.26 -3.46
C LEU A 21 -24.80 3.76 -3.17
N THR A 22 -24.37 4.05 -1.94
CA THR A 22 -23.64 5.29 -1.66
C THR A 22 -22.23 5.23 -2.23
N MET A 23 -21.60 6.38 -2.42
CA MET A 23 -20.20 6.49 -2.87
C MET A 23 -19.22 5.82 -1.90
N GLY A 24 -19.49 5.88 -0.59
CA GLY A 24 -18.71 5.18 0.43
C GLY A 24 -18.88 3.66 0.38
N GLN A 25 -20.10 3.16 0.20
CA GLN A 25 -20.35 1.71 0.05
C GLN A 25 -19.69 1.14 -1.20
N ASP A 26 -19.81 1.80 -2.36
CA ASP A 26 -19.16 1.37 -3.60
C ASP A 26 -17.63 1.30 -3.44
N ASN A 27 -17.02 2.33 -2.83
CA ASN A 27 -15.60 2.37 -2.52
C ASN A 27 -15.16 1.19 -1.62
N MET A 28 -15.85 0.97 -0.50
CA MET A 28 -15.49 -0.10 0.44
C MET A 28 -15.78 -1.50 -0.09
N ILE A 29 -16.83 -1.70 -0.88
CA ILE A 29 -17.12 -3.00 -1.50
C ILE A 29 -16.04 -3.37 -2.53
N ARG A 30 -15.48 -2.40 -3.26
CA ARG A 30 -14.31 -2.63 -4.14
C ARG A 30 -13.08 -3.07 -3.35
N CYS A 31 -12.83 -2.48 -2.17
CA CYS A 31 -11.76 -2.94 -1.28
C CYS A 31 -12.04 -4.34 -0.72
N ILE A 32 -13.25 -4.62 -0.21
CA ILE A 32 -13.63 -5.94 0.36
C ILE A 32 -13.53 -7.07 -0.67
N ARG A 33 -13.66 -6.78 -1.97
CA ARG A 33 -13.47 -7.77 -3.06
C ARG A 33 -12.03 -7.92 -3.56
N ARG A 34 -11.09 -7.13 -3.06
CA ARG A 34 -9.68 -7.08 -3.49
C ARG A 34 -8.70 -7.46 -2.38
N ASP A 35 -8.96 -6.96 -1.18
CA ASP A 35 -8.09 -7.04 -0.01
C ASP A 35 -8.43 -8.26 0.87
N ASP A 36 -7.44 -8.80 1.60
CA ASP A 36 -7.67 -9.91 2.52
C ASP A 36 -8.59 -9.50 3.68
N PRO A 37 -9.41 -10.42 4.24
CA PRO A 37 -10.37 -10.09 5.31
C PRO A 37 -9.75 -9.36 6.50
N GLU A 38 -8.56 -9.77 6.95
CA GLU A 38 -7.82 -9.17 8.07
C GLU A 38 -7.44 -7.69 7.81
N GLN A 39 -7.25 -7.31 6.55
CA GLN A 39 -6.88 -5.95 6.14
C GLN A 39 -8.10 -5.01 6.13
N ILE A 40 -9.27 -5.51 5.74
CA ILE A 40 -10.44 -4.69 5.41
C ILE A 40 -11.55 -4.73 6.46
N ASN A 41 -11.77 -5.87 7.13
CA ASN A 41 -12.61 -5.96 8.32
C ASN A 41 -11.99 -5.17 9.48
N LYS A 42 -12.78 -4.79 10.50
CA LYS A 42 -12.25 -4.13 11.70
C LYS A 42 -12.67 -4.86 12.97
N GLU A 43 -11.69 -5.33 13.72
CA GLU A 43 -11.83 -5.88 15.07
C GLU A 43 -11.76 -4.79 16.15
N ALA A 44 -12.59 -4.91 17.19
CA ALA A 44 -12.51 -4.10 18.40
C ALA A 44 -13.16 -4.83 19.59
N VAL A 45 -12.55 -4.75 20.78
CA VAL A 45 -13.21 -5.20 22.03
C VAL A 45 -14.01 -4.04 22.60
N TRP A 46 -15.34 -4.13 22.50
CA TRP A 46 -16.26 -3.13 23.04
C TRP A 46 -16.39 -3.34 24.56
N PRO A 47 -16.24 -2.29 25.40
CA PRO A 47 -16.42 -2.43 26.83
C PRO A 47 -17.86 -2.81 27.19
N VAL A 48 -18.04 -3.63 28.22
CA VAL A 48 -19.36 -4.00 28.73
C VAL A 48 -19.63 -3.19 30.01
N PRO A 49 -20.76 -2.47 30.15
CA PRO A 49 -21.09 -1.77 31.37
C PRO A 49 -21.20 -2.71 32.58
N ALA A 50 -20.68 -2.28 33.73
CA ALA A 50 -20.76 -3.06 34.96
C ALA A 50 -22.23 -3.25 35.39
N GLY A 51 -22.66 -4.50 35.50
CA GLY A 51 -24.03 -4.87 35.86
C GLY A 51 -24.94 -5.21 34.67
N THR A 52 -24.48 -5.09 33.42
CA THR A 52 -25.18 -5.66 32.25
C THR A 52 -25.36 -7.18 32.42
N ASP A 53 -26.59 -7.67 32.22
CA ASP A 53 -26.87 -9.10 32.11
C ASP A 53 -27.00 -9.53 30.63
N LEU A 54 -27.04 -10.84 30.38
CA LEU A 54 -27.13 -11.37 29.02
C LEU A 54 -28.43 -10.95 28.29
N PRO A 55 -29.63 -10.97 28.91
CA PRO A 55 -30.83 -10.38 28.32
C PRO A 55 -30.68 -8.91 27.89
N ALA A 56 -30.10 -8.05 28.74
CA ALA A 56 -29.88 -6.64 28.44
C ALA A 56 -28.87 -6.45 27.29
N ALA A 57 -27.77 -7.21 27.27
CA ALA A 57 -26.81 -7.21 26.16
C ALA A 57 -27.46 -7.59 24.82
N LEU A 58 -28.28 -8.65 24.81
CA LEU A 58 -28.97 -9.10 23.60
C LEU A 58 -30.06 -8.10 23.14
N ALA A 59 -30.75 -7.47 24.09
CA ALA A 59 -31.73 -6.41 23.80
C ALA A 59 -31.05 -5.16 23.22
N ALA A 60 -29.92 -4.74 23.78
CA ALA A 60 -29.14 -3.61 23.29
C ALA A 60 -28.67 -3.82 21.83
N LEU A 61 -28.11 -5.00 21.52
CA LEU A 61 -27.71 -5.36 20.15
C LEU A 61 -28.90 -5.37 19.18
N ARG A 62 -30.07 -5.86 19.62
CA ARG A 62 -31.30 -5.80 18.82
C ARG A 62 -31.70 -4.34 18.54
N THR A 63 -31.74 -3.50 19.56
CA THR A 63 -32.14 -2.09 19.43
C THR A 63 -31.20 -1.30 18.52
N LEU A 64 -29.89 -1.59 18.52
CA LEU A 64 -28.96 -1.02 17.52
C LEU A 64 -29.34 -1.42 16.09
N ALA A 65 -29.67 -2.69 15.84
CA ALA A 65 -30.09 -3.17 14.52
C ALA A 65 -31.43 -2.54 14.07
N GLU A 66 -32.42 -2.46 14.97
CA GLU A 66 -33.73 -1.87 14.69
C GLU A 66 -33.59 -0.37 14.34
N ARG A 67 -32.79 0.35 15.13
CA ARG A 67 -32.51 1.79 15.00
C ARG A 67 -31.75 2.16 13.73
N HIS A 68 -30.73 1.39 13.35
CA HIS A 68 -29.80 1.78 12.28
C HIS A 68 -30.00 0.96 11.00
N ALA A 69 -30.61 1.61 10.00
CA ALA A 69 -30.82 1.02 8.66
C ALA A 69 -29.53 0.42 8.05
N SER A 70 -28.35 1.01 8.30
CA SER A 70 -27.07 0.46 7.81
C SER A 70 -26.73 -0.92 8.37
N LEU A 71 -27.10 -1.21 9.62
CA LEU A 71 -26.93 -2.55 10.21
C LEU A 71 -27.91 -3.58 9.62
N ARG A 72 -29.01 -3.11 8.99
CA ARG A 72 -29.97 -3.94 8.25
C ARG A 72 -29.73 -3.92 6.73
N THR A 73 -28.62 -3.32 6.27
CA THR A 73 -28.32 -3.18 4.85
C THR A 73 -27.47 -4.34 4.36
N VAL A 74 -27.90 -4.96 3.26
CA VAL A 74 -27.14 -5.96 2.49
C VAL A 74 -26.96 -5.50 1.04
N PHE A 75 -26.10 -6.20 0.31
CA PHE A 75 -25.65 -5.86 -1.04
C PHE A 75 -25.76 -7.10 -1.95
N PRO A 76 -26.96 -7.41 -2.48
CA PRO A 76 -27.15 -8.55 -3.37
C PRO A 76 -26.33 -8.42 -4.66
N SER A 77 -25.60 -9.48 -5.01
CA SER A 77 -24.72 -9.52 -6.20
C SER A 77 -25.48 -9.25 -7.51
N GLY A 78 -24.93 -8.39 -8.34
CA GLY A 78 -25.39 -8.15 -9.71
C GLY A 78 -24.91 -9.20 -10.71
N PRO A 79 -25.25 -9.05 -12.01
CA PRO A 79 -24.93 -10.03 -13.06
C PRO A 79 -23.44 -10.28 -13.31
N ASP A 80 -22.59 -9.33 -12.91
CA ASP A 80 -21.12 -9.36 -12.95
C ASP A 80 -20.48 -9.75 -11.60
N GLY A 81 -21.30 -10.12 -10.61
CA GLY A 81 -20.89 -10.37 -9.24
C GLY A 81 -20.58 -9.11 -8.42
N PHE A 82 -20.76 -7.89 -8.94
CA PHE A 82 -20.70 -6.65 -8.16
C PHE A 82 -22.12 -6.23 -7.75
N PRO A 83 -22.37 -5.82 -6.50
CA PRO A 83 -23.71 -5.43 -6.08
C PRO A 83 -24.10 -4.09 -6.68
N ALA A 84 -25.02 -4.10 -7.65
CA ALA A 84 -25.51 -2.88 -8.31
C ALA A 84 -26.40 -2.01 -7.40
N ARG A 85 -26.81 -2.51 -6.24
CA ARG A 85 -27.77 -1.91 -5.30
C ARG A 85 -27.49 -2.30 -3.85
N GLN A 86 -28.01 -1.50 -2.94
CA GLN A 86 -28.17 -1.84 -1.53
C GLN A 86 -29.64 -2.18 -1.23
N GLU A 87 -29.87 -3.01 -0.21
CA GLU A 87 -31.20 -3.40 0.28
C GLU A 87 -31.23 -3.29 1.81
N VAL A 88 -32.09 -2.42 2.33
CA VAL A 88 -32.39 -2.28 3.76
C VAL A 88 -33.51 -3.25 4.11
N ARG A 89 -33.21 -4.30 4.88
CA ARG A 89 -34.19 -5.30 5.31
C ARG A 89 -35.09 -4.74 6.42
N GLY A 90 -36.42 -4.85 6.26
CA GLY A 90 -37.39 -4.45 7.28
C GLY A 90 -37.34 -5.34 8.53
N GLU A 91 -37.07 -6.64 8.35
CA GLU A 91 -36.95 -7.64 9.41
C GLU A 91 -35.80 -8.59 9.11
N GLY A 92 -35.38 -9.36 10.11
CA GLY A 92 -34.32 -10.35 9.97
C GLY A 92 -33.79 -10.87 11.30
N GLU A 93 -32.70 -11.62 11.23
CA GLU A 93 -32.02 -12.16 12.39
C GLU A 93 -30.50 -12.23 12.22
N PHE A 94 -29.78 -12.15 13.34
CA PHE A 94 -28.33 -12.31 13.41
C PHE A 94 -27.94 -13.19 14.60
N THR A 95 -26.73 -13.76 14.56
CA THR A 95 -26.23 -14.64 15.63
C THR A 95 -25.24 -13.90 16.53
N VAL A 96 -25.50 -13.92 17.83
CA VAL A 96 -24.54 -13.55 18.87
C VAL A 96 -23.88 -14.83 19.39
N ARG A 97 -22.55 -14.90 19.36
CA ARG A 97 -21.78 -15.96 20.02
C ARG A 97 -21.63 -15.62 21.49
N VAL A 98 -21.72 -16.60 22.38
CA VAL A 98 -21.46 -16.41 23.82
C VAL A 98 -20.46 -17.46 24.29
N VAL A 99 -19.39 -17.02 24.96
CA VAL A 99 -18.25 -17.83 25.38
C VAL A 99 -18.04 -17.68 26.88
N GLU A 100 -18.25 -18.75 27.65
CA GLU A 100 -18.12 -18.72 29.12
C GLU A 100 -16.66 -18.94 29.55
N ALA A 101 -15.98 -17.85 29.89
CA ALA A 101 -14.59 -17.82 30.30
C ALA A 101 -14.36 -18.38 31.72
N GLY A 102 -15.37 -18.31 32.60
CA GLY A 102 -15.19 -18.57 34.03
C GLY A 102 -14.28 -17.53 34.70
N LEU A 103 -13.61 -17.93 35.78
CA LEU A 103 -12.84 -17.06 36.67
C LEU A 103 -11.41 -16.75 36.14
N LEU A 104 -11.31 -16.24 34.91
CA LEU A 104 -10.07 -15.67 34.37
C LEU A 104 -9.80 -14.27 34.95
N GLY A 105 -8.54 -13.89 35.08
CA GLY A 105 -8.17 -12.51 35.45
C GLY A 105 -8.39 -11.52 34.29
N GLU A 106 -8.51 -10.23 34.57
CA GLU A 106 -8.75 -9.19 33.54
C GLU A 106 -7.79 -9.31 32.33
N ARG A 107 -6.48 -9.45 32.58
CA ARG A 107 -5.45 -9.62 31.53
C ARG A 107 -5.56 -10.93 30.73
N GLU A 108 -6.37 -11.87 31.16
CA GLU A 108 -6.67 -13.13 30.46
C GLU A 108 -8.00 -13.01 29.70
N LEU A 109 -8.99 -12.31 30.27
CA LEU A 109 -10.22 -11.91 29.58
C LEU A 109 -9.94 -10.99 28.39
N ASP A 110 -9.02 -10.02 28.53
CA ASP A 110 -8.60 -9.12 27.45
C ASP A 110 -7.97 -9.91 26.29
N ARG A 111 -6.95 -10.75 26.58
CA ARG A 111 -6.32 -11.61 25.55
C ARG A 111 -7.31 -12.58 24.90
N LEU A 112 -8.21 -13.19 25.68
CA LEU A 112 -9.26 -14.04 25.14
C LEU A 112 -10.19 -13.26 24.20
N ALA A 113 -10.53 -12.01 24.53
CA ALA A 113 -11.35 -11.17 23.68
C ALA A 113 -10.60 -10.79 22.38
N ASP A 114 -9.33 -10.37 22.47
CA ASP A 114 -8.51 -10.03 21.31
C ASP A 114 -8.32 -11.24 20.37
N ASP A 115 -8.02 -12.42 20.91
CA ASP A 115 -7.83 -13.66 20.13
C ASP A 115 -9.15 -14.15 19.49
N LEU A 116 -10.30 -13.98 20.17
CA LEU A 116 -11.62 -14.25 19.61
C LEU A 116 -11.99 -13.27 18.48
N ALA A 117 -11.63 -11.99 18.63
CA ALA A 117 -11.86 -10.98 17.60
C ALA A 117 -11.02 -11.26 16.36
N ARG A 118 -9.71 -11.52 16.53
CA ARG A 118 -8.78 -11.84 15.42
C ARG A 118 -9.22 -13.06 14.64
N ALA A 119 -9.70 -14.10 15.32
CA ALA A 119 -10.23 -15.31 14.69
C ALA A 119 -11.52 -15.05 13.87
N ASP A 120 -12.38 -14.12 14.30
CA ASP A 120 -13.58 -13.72 13.56
C ASP A 120 -13.27 -12.70 12.43
N ASN A 121 -12.13 -12.00 12.52
CA ASN A 121 -11.65 -10.96 11.60
C ASN A 121 -11.06 -11.55 10.31
N ALA A 122 -10.36 -12.68 10.43
CA ALA A 122 -9.81 -13.45 9.30
C ALA A 122 -10.87 -14.09 8.37
N VAL A 123 -12.15 -14.03 8.72
CA VAL A 123 -13.25 -14.62 7.95
C VAL A 123 -13.90 -13.56 7.05
N PRO A 124 -14.06 -13.78 5.73
CA PRO A 124 -14.79 -12.83 4.86
C PRO A 124 -16.27 -12.75 5.25
N PHE A 125 -16.94 -11.62 4.97
CA PHE A 125 -18.40 -11.47 5.12
C PHE A 125 -19.12 -11.78 3.81
N ASP A 126 -20.26 -12.48 3.88
CA ASP A 126 -21.18 -12.55 2.75
C ASP A 126 -22.01 -11.26 2.68
N LEU A 127 -21.59 -10.32 1.83
CA LEU A 127 -22.25 -9.03 1.65
C LEU A 127 -23.73 -9.13 1.25
N ALA A 128 -24.20 -10.25 0.70
CA ALA A 128 -25.60 -10.44 0.33
C ALA A 128 -26.46 -11.01 1.47
N ALA A 129 -25.85 -11.62 2.49
CA ALA A 129 -26.56 -12.38 3.52
C ALA A 129 -26.26 -11.92 4.96
N ASP A 130 -25.00 -11.71 5.31
CA ASP A 130 -24.52 -11.49 6.68
C ASP A 130 -25.05 -10.17 7.29
N PHE A 131 -25.23 -10.19 8.61
CA PHE A 131 -25.31 -8.98 9.41
C PHE A 131 -23.90 -8.37 9.54
N PRO A 132 -23.70 -7.05 9.34
CA PRO A 132 -22.37 -6.43 9.22
C PRO A 132 -21.57 -6.34 10.54
N LEU A 133 -22.04 -6.99 11.62
CA LEU A 133 -21.35 -7.13 12.90
C LEU A 133 -21.32 -8.60 13.32
N ARG A 134 -20.16 -9.10 13.72
CA ARG A 134 -20.02 -10.38 14.44
C ARG A 134 -19.77 -10.09 15.90
N CYS A 135 -20.80 -10.23 16.72
CA CYS A 135 -20.71 -9.96 18.16
C CYS A 135 -20.46 -11.27 18.93
N THR A 136 -19.38 -11.29 19.70
CA THR A 136 -19.08 -12.37 20.65
C THR A 136 -19.10 -11.82 22.07
N LEU A 137 -20.05 -12.25 22.90
CA LEU A 137 -20.10 -11.91 24.32
C LEU A 137 -19.24 -12.93 25.10
N VAL A 138 -18.16 -12.46 25.71
CA VAL A 138 -17.41 -13.25 26.71
C VAL A 138 -18.12 -13.09 28.05
N THR A 139 -18.52 -14.20 28.67
CA THR A 139 -19.19 -14.22 29.97
C THR A 139 -18.30 -14.80 31.06
N ALA A 140 -18.48 -14.32 32.29
CA ALA A 140 -17.98 -14.95 33.51
C ALA A 140 -19.18 -15.13 34.45
N GLU A 141 -19.44 -16.36 34.89
CA GLU A 141 -20.63 -16.72 35.68
C GLU A 141 -21.95 -16.29 34.97
N ASP A 142 -22.07 -16.60 33.66
CA ASP A 142 -23.17 -16.20 32.77
C ASP A 142 -23.33 -14.67 32.55
N ARG A 143 -22.54 -13.81 33.20
CA ARG A 143 -22.57 -12.35 33.05
C ARG A 143 -21.59 -11.85 31.98
N PRO A 144 -22.02 -11.03 31.00
CA PRO A 144 -21.10 -10.43 30.03
C PRO A 144 -20.01 -9.56 30.68
N VAL A 145 -18.74 -9.75 30.28
CA VAL A 145 -17.57 -9.02 30.81
C VAL A 145 -16.67 -8.39 29.74
N ARG A 146 -16.70 -8.90 28.50
CA ARG A 146 -16.09 -8.30 27.29
C ARG A 146 -16.97 -8.59 26.08
N MET A 147 -16.98 -7.69 25.10
CA MET A 147 -17.62 -7.94 23.80
C MET A 147 -16.65 -7.67 22.63
N PRO A 148 -15.80 -8.63 22.25
CA PRO A 148 -15.17 -8.63 20.93
C PRO A 148 -16.23 -8.54 19.81
N VAL A 149 -16.05 -7.56 18.93
CA VAL A 149 -16.87 -7.32 17.74
C VAL A 149 -15.95 -7.23 16.51
N VAL A 150 -16.35 -7.89 15.42
CA VAL A 150 -15.77 -7.68 14.09
C VAL A 150 -16.80 -7.02 13.19
N ILE A 151 -16.37 -6.01 12.44
CA ILE A 151 -17.20 -5.09 11.68
C ILE A 151 -16.88 -5.21 10.19
N CYS A 152 -17.92 -5.39 9.36
CA CYS A 152 -17.80 -5.33 7.91
C CYS A 152 -17.80 -3.86 7.45
N HIS A 153 -16.75 -3.44 6.73
CA HIS A 153 -16.55 -2.03 6.37
C HIS A 153 -17.54 -1.46 5.35
N SER A 154 -18.42 -2.28 4.78
CA SER A 154 -19.56 -1.86 3.96
C SER A 154 -20.72 -1.28 4.80
N GLY A 155 -20.86 -1.71 6.06
CA GLY A 155 -21.93 -1.31 6.97
C GLY A 155 -21.56 -0.17 7.93
N ALA A 156 -20.28 -0.03 8.30
CA ALA A 156 -19.78 1.03 9.17
C ALA A 156 -18.30 1.36 8.91
N ASP A 157 -17.97 2.65 8.91
CA ASP A 157 -16.60 3.15 9.05
C ASP A 157 -16.24 3.43 10.53
N GLY A 158 -15.00 3.82 10.81
CA GLY A 158 -14.52 4.05 12.19
C GLY A 158 -15.27 5.15 12.97
N ALA A 159 -15.91 6.12 12.30
CA ALA A 159 -16.73 7.13 12.97
C ALA A 159 -18.13 6.58 13.28
N ALA A 160 -18.71 5.77 12.40
CA ALA A 160 -19.91 4.99 12.73
C ALA A 160 -19.65 3.98 13.86
N THR A 161 -18.51 3.30 13.88
CA THR A 161 -18.10 2.39 14.97
C THR A 161 -18.06 3.11 16.32
N ALA A 162 -17.49 4.30 16.38
CA ALA A 162 -17.46 5.12 17.60
C ALA A 162 -18.86 5.44 18.14
N LEU A 163 -19.77 5.86 17.27
CA LEU A 163 -21.16 6.15 17.63
C LEU A 163 -21.91 4.89 18.10
N LEU A 164 -21.70 3.75 17.43
CA LEU A 164 -22.27 2.45 17.84
C LEU A 164 -21.75 2.00 19.22
N ILE A 165 -20.47 2.24 19.54
CA ILE A 165 -19.91 1.98 20.87
C ILE A 165 -20.56 2.89 21.93
N GLN A 166 -20.75 4.18 21.65
CA GLN A 166 -21.43 5.09 22.57
C GLN A 166 -22.88 4.66 22.83
N GLU A 167 -23.64 4.33 21.79
CA GLU A 167 -25.02 3.87 21.94
C GLU A 167 -25.12 2.49 22.63
N TRP A 168 -24.20 1.57 22.34
CA TRP A 168 -24.06 0.29 23.05
C TRP A 168 -23.88 0.50 24.56
N LEU A 169 -22.95 1.38 24.97
CA LEU A 169 -22.66 1.63 26.39
C LEU A 169 -23.85 2.25 27.14
N LEU A 170 -24.75 2.95 26.44
CA LEU A 170 -25.99 3.47 27.02
C LEU A 170 -27.06 2.36 27.11
N LEU A 171 -27.34 1.66 26.00
CA LEU A 171 -28.36 0.62 25.93
C LEU A 171 -28.06 -0.58 26.85
N ALA A 172 -26.83 -1.07 26.86
CA ALA A 172 -26.40 -2.18 27.72
C ALA A 172 -26.41 -1.82 29.22
N ALA A 173 -26.35 -0.53 29.55
CA ALA A 173 -26.54 0.01 30.90
C ALA A 173 -28.03 0.31 31.22
N GLY A 174 -28.97 -0.13 30.39
CA GLY A 174 -30.41 0.03 30.59
C GLY A 174 -30.94 1.46 30.36
N LYS A 175 -30.20 2.30 29.62
CA LYS A 175 -30.60 3.68 29.31
C LYS A 175 -31.27 3.78 27.95
N GLU A 176 -32.26 4.67 27.85
CA GLU A 176 -32.89 5.03 26.58
C GLU A 176 -31.97 5.93 25.71
N LEU A 177 -32.17 5.89 24.40
CA LEU A 177 -31.51 6.76 23.43
C LEU A 177 -32.48 7.83 22.90
N PRO A 178 -32.00 9.04 22.54
CA PRO A 178 -32.83 10.01 21.82
C PRO A 178 -33.28 9.44 20.46
N PRO A 179 -34.40 9.91 19.87
CA PRO A 179 -34.85 9.50 18.54
C PRO A 179 -33.74 9.64 17.48
N ALA A 180 -33.64 8.69 16.56
CA ALA A 180 -32.67 8.77 15.47
C ALA A 180 -33.09 9.86 14.48
N THR A 181 -32.21 10.83 14.22
CA THR A 181 -32.43 11.96 13.29
C THR A 181 -31.42 12.01 12.15
N ALA A 182 -30.46 11.09 12.12
CA ALA A 182 -29.52 10.94 11.01
C ALA A 182 -30.19 10.32 9.78
N ARG A 183 -29.66 10.63 8.59
CA ARG A 183 -30.11 10.03 7.34
C ARG A 183 -29.84 8.53 7.29
N THR A 184 -30.75 7.79 6.68
CA THR A 184 -30.53 6.40 6.26
C THR A 184 -29.56 6.31 5.07
N PRO A 185 -28.89 5.16 4.83
CA PRO A 185 -28.06 4.95 3.65
C PRO A 185 -28.77 5.20 2.30
N LEU A 186 -30.08 4.95 2.23
CA LEU A 186 -30.90 5.22 1.04
C LEU A 186 -31.07 6.73 0.80
N GLU A 187 -31.26 7.54 1.84
CA GLU A 187 -31.32 9.00 1.73
C GLU A 187 -29.97 9.64 1.40
N VAL A 188 -28.86 9.04 1.86
CA VAL A 188 -27.50 9.43 1.46
C VAL A 188 -27.31 9.17 -0.04
N ALA A 189 -27.62 7.96 -0.51
CA ALA A 189 -27.49 7.60 -1.92
C ALA A 189 -28.41 8.44 -2.83
N ALA A 190 -29.61 8.79 -2.36
CA ALA A 190 -30.51 9.73 -3.05
C ALA A 190 -29.94 11.15 -3.10
N PHE A 191 -29.29 11.63 -2.04
CA PHE A 191 -28.61 12.92 -2.02
C PHE A 191 -27.39 12.96 -2.93
N GLU A 192 -26.57 11.91 -2.94
CA GLU A 192 -25.41 11.76 -3.84
C GLU A 192 -25.84 11.69 -5.31
N SER A 193 -26.95 10.98 -5.57
CA SER A 193 -27.63 10.91 -6.88
C SER A 193 -28.32 12.22 -7.29
N SER A 194 -28.35 13.26 -6.44
CA SER A 194 -28.88 14.58 -6.81
C SER A 194 -27.91 15.36 -7.70
N ALA A 195 -28.40 16.42 -8.35
CA ALA A 195 -27.54 17.33 -9.12
C ALA A 195 -26.47 18.02 -8.24
N LEU A 196 -26.76 18.26 -6.96
CA LEU A 196 -25.80 18.83 -6.00
C LEU A 196 -24.77 17.78 -5.54
N GLY A 197 -25.19 16.53 -5.33
CA GLY A 197 -24.32 15.42 -4.99
C GLY A 197 -23.28 15.16 -6.09
N ARG A 198 -23.75 14.92 -7.32
CA ARG A 198 -22.86 14.76 -8.50
C ARG A 198 -21.92 15.96 -8.67
N ARG A 199 -22.41 17.20 -8.56
CA ARG A 199 -21.56 18.40 -8.67
C ARG A 199 -20.44 18.45 -7.62
N ARG A 200 -20.65 17.91 -6.41
CA ARG A 200 -19.60 17.77 -5.39
C ARG A 200 -18.60 16.69 -5.79
N ALA A 201 -19.06 15.50 -6.17
CA ALA A 201 -18.18 14.41 -6.61
C ALA A 201 -17.25 14.84 -7.76
N THR A 202 -17.77 15.46 -8.82
CA THR A 202 -16.93 15.96 -9.93
C THR A 202 -16.02 17.12 -9.50
N ALA A 203 -16.34 17.85 -8.42
CA ALA A 203 -15.43 18.87 -7.87
C ALA A 203 -14.29 18.24 -7.05
N SER A 204 -14.53 17.14 -6.34
CA SER A 204 -13.50 16.31 -5.69
C SER A 204 -12.54 15.72 -6.72
N LEU A 205 -13.06 15.09 -7.78
CA LEU A 205 -12.25 14.51 -8.87
C LEU A 205 -11.29 15.56 -9.47
N ARG A 206 -11.79 16.73 -9.88
CA ARG A 206 -10.94 17.83 -10.40
C ARG A 206 -9.95 18.38 -9.37
N HIS A 207 -10.27 18.35 -8.08
CA HIS A 207 -9.35 18.80 -7.03
C HIS A 207 -8.14 17.87 -6.93
N TRP A 208 -8.38 16.55 -6.95
CA TRP A 208 -7.36 15.52 -6.93
C TRP A 208 -6.54 15.50 -8.21
N GLU A 209 -7.20 15.57 -9.36
CA GLU A 209 -6.57 15.60 -10.68
C GLU A 209 -5.55 16.74 -10.80
N ARG A 210 -5.91 17.95 -10.35
CA ARG A 210 -5.00 19.10 -10.26
C ARG A 210 -3.77 18.82 -9.38
N ILE A 211 -3.93 18.07 -8.27
CA ILE A 211 -2.80 17.65 -7.43
C ILE A 211 -1.93 16.63 -8.18
N LEU A 212 -2.51 15.56 -8.71
CA LEU A 212 -1.76 14.50 -9.39
C LEU A 212 -1.11 14.95 -10.70
N ARG A 213 -1.58 16.02 -11.35
CA ARG A 213 -0.91 16.64 -12.51
C ARG A 213 0.39 17.38 -12.17
N THR A 214 0.59 17.79 -10.91
CA THR A 214 1.63 18.79 -10.54
C THR A 214 2.46 18.45 -9.29
N GLY A 215 2.01 17.49 -8.48
CA GLY A 215 2.74 16.95 -7.33
C GLY A 215 3.47 15.64 -7.66
N PRO A 216 4.35 15.18 -6.74
CA PRO A 216 5.03 13.90 -6.88
C PRO A 216 4.04 12.74 -6.95
N GLN A 217 4.34 11.76 -7.80
CA GLN A 217 3.54 10.52 -7.88
C GLN A 217 3.95 9.51 -6.79
N ALA A 218 5.24 9.51 -6.46
CA ALA A 218 5.84 8.76 -5.36
C ALA A 218 6.48 9.76 -4.37
N VAL A 219 6.17 9.63 -3.08
CA VAL A 219 6.84 10.44 -2.03
C VAL A 219 8.23 9.88 -1.74
N PHE A 220 8.31 8.66 -1.21
CA PHE A 220 9.59 7.97 -1.06
C PHE A 220 10.00 7.34 -2.40
N ALA A 221 11.20 7.69 -2.86
CA ALA A 221 11.89 7.07 -3.99
C ALA A 221 13.40 7.19 -3.69
N ASP A 222 14.00 6.07 -3.28
CA ASP A 222 15.40 5.92 -2.89
C ASP A 222 15.85 4.45 -3.09
N SER A 223 17.15 4.16 -2.97
CA SER A 223 17.73 2.85 -3.33
C SER A 223 17.27 1.66 -2.46
N ARG A 224 16.52 1.87 -1.37
CA ARG A 224 15.87 0.77 -0.63
C ARG A 224 14.51 0.36 -1.19
N ILE A 225 13.98 1.09 -2.16
CA ILE A 225 12.66 0.85 -2.75
C ILE A 225 12.81 -0.01 -4.01
N THR A 226 12.70 -1.33 -3.82
CA THR A 226 12.90 -2.34 -4.88
C THR A 226 11.60 -2.96 -5.41
N GLY A 227 10.44 -2.49 -4.94
CA GLY A 227 9.13 -3.05 -5.32
C GLY A 227 8.01 -2.54 -4.39
N PRO A 228 6.77 -3.06 -4.51
CA PRO A 228 5.64 -2.65 -3.68
C PRO A 228 5.85 -2.96 -2.17
N PRO A 229 5.12 -2.28 -1.27
CA PRO A 229 5.12 -2.61 0.16
C PRO A 229 4.36 -3.93 0.42
N ASP A 230 4.98 -4.84 1.17
CA ASP A 230 4.40 -6.14 1.55
C ASP A 230 3.92 -6.13 3.02
N VAL A 231 4.83 -5.84 3.95
CA VAL A 231 4.55 -5.72 5.39
C VAL A 231 4.98 -4.35 5.94
N VAL A 232 4.25 -3.90 6.96
CA VAL A 232 4.56 -2.70 7.75
C VAL A 232 4.73 -3.06 9.24
N SER A 233 5.79 -2.56 9.86
CA SER A 233 5.98 -2.66 11.31
C SER A 233 5.17 -1.58 12.02
N THR A 234 4.46 -1.94 13.08
CA THR A 234 3.52 -1.05 13.79
C THR A 234 4.06 -0.66 15.17
N LEU A 235 4.36 0.63 15.33
CA LEU A 235 4.72 1.25 16.60
C LEU A 235 3.55 2.10 17.12
N ILE A 236 3.22 1.96 18.41
CA ILE A 236 2.34 2.89 19.12
C ILE A 236 3.17 3.66 20.15
N LEU A 237 3.02 4.98 20.17
CA LEU A 237 3.64 5.90 21.11
C LEU A 237 2.58 6.57 21.98
N ARG A 238 2.84 6.69 23.28
CA ARG A 238 2.02 7.41 24.26
C ARG A 238 2.89 8.38 25.05
N SER A 239 2.55 9.66 25.08
CA SER A 239 3.33 10.70 25.77
C SER A 239 2.43 11.78 26.36
N ARG A 240 2.57 12.05 27.65
CA ARG A 240 1.88 13.19 28.29
C ARG A 240 2.65 14.47 28.04
N GLU A 241 3.97 14.45 28.18
CA GLU A 241 4.81 15.63 27.97
C GLU A 241 4.60 16.22 26.56
N ALA A 242 4.49 15.37 25.54
CA ALA A 242 4.23 15.82 24.19
C ALA A 242 2.82 16.38 23.97
N ALA A 243 1.81 16.01 24.76
CA ALA A 243 0.49 16.65 24.72
C ALA A 243 0.54 18.08 25.31
N GLU A 244 1.35 18.29 26.35
CA GLU A 244 1.58 19.60 26.95
C GLU A 244 2.34 20.51 25.95
N HIS A 245 3.39 19.99 25.29
CA HIS A 245 4.10 20.68 24.19
C HIS A 245 3.20 20.98 22.99
N LEU A 246 2.38 20.02 22.55
CA LEU A 246 1.45 20.18 21.43
C LEU A 246 0.39 21.25 21.73
N THR A 247 -0.12 21.29 22.96
CA THR A 247 -1.05 22.33 23.42
C THR A 247 -0.41 23.71 23.35
N ALA A 248 0.84 23.85 23.81
CA ALA A 248 1.58 25.11 23.72
C ALA A 248 1.84 25.53 22.26
N ALA A 249 2.23 24.59 21.38
CA ALA A 249 2.43 24.86 19.95
C ALA A 249 1.13 25.30 19.25
N SER A 250 0.00 24.66 19.56
CA SER A 250 -1.33 25.06 19.07
C SER A 250 -1.75 26.45 19.55
N LEU A 251 -1.53 26.77 20.82
CA LEU A 251 -1.80 28.11 21.38
C LEU A 251 -0.92 29.20 20.74
N ARG A 252 0.36 28.90 20.48
CA ARG A 252 1.32 29.82 19.86
C ARG A 252 1.01 30.10 18.38
N THR A 253 0.53 29.11 17.65
CA THR A 253 0.31 29.19 16.18
C THR A 253 -1.14 29.46 15.77
N GLY A 254 -2.11 29.28 16.66
CA GLY A 254 -3.54 29.37 16.31
C GLY A 254 -4.01 28.23 15.39
N ALA A 255 -3.32 27.09 15.39
CA ALA A 255 -3.68 25.87 14.68
C ALA A 255 -4.18 24.79 15.65
N SER A 256 -5.07 23.90 15.20
CA SER A 256 -5.52 22.77 16.02
C SER A 256 -4.40 21.74 16.21
N PRO A 257 -4.44 20.92 17.28
CA PRO A 257 -3.42 19.90 17.55
C PRO A 257 -3.15 19.00 16.34
N SER A 258 -4.20 18.53 15.66
CA SER A 258 -4.09 17.71 14.45
C SER A 258 -3.35 18.39 13.29
N VAL A 259 -3.51 19.71 13.12
CA VAL A 259 -2.83 20.47 12.06
C VAL A 259 -1.35 20.70 12.40
N VAL A 260 -1.03 20.93 13.67
CA VAL A 260 0.36 21.02 14.14
C VAL A 260 1.07 19.67 13.98
N LEU A 261 0.43 18.57 14.37
CA LEU A 261 0.94 17.21 14.17
C LEU A 261 1.11 16.87 12.69
N LEU A 262 0.12 17.17 11.84
CA LEU A 262 0.18 16.90 10.41
C LEU A 262 1.30 17.70 9.72
N ALA A 263 1.54 18.95 10.13
CA ALA A 263 2.63 19.77 9.61
C ALA A 263 4.01 19.27 10.07
N ALA A 264 4.16 18.90 11.35
CA ALA A 264 5.41 18.34 11.87
C ALA A 264 5.72 16.95 11.25
N PHE A 265 4.69 16.12 11.06
CA PHE A 265 4.77 14.86 10.34
C PHE A 265 5.18 15.10 8.88
N ALA A 266 4.50 16.01 8.16
CA ALA A 266 4.83 16.35 6.79
C ALA A 266 6.28 16.85 6.63
N ALA A 267 6.76 17.70 7.53
CA ALA A 267 8.15 18.17 7.53
C ALA A 267 9.17 17.02 7.65
N LEU A 268 8.92 16.04 8.54
CA LEU A 268 9.80 14.88 8.68
C LEU A 268 9.66 13.86 7.55
N VAL A 269 8.47 13.72 6.97
CA VAL A 269 8.25 12.92 5.76
C VAL A 269 9.00 13.52 4.57
N ALA A 270 8.93 14.83 4.36
CA ALA A 270 9.66 15.54 3.32
C ALA A 270 11.18 15.42 3.51
N HIS A 271 11.66 15.56 4.76
CA HIS A 271 13.06 15.35 5.13
C HIS A 271 13.54 13.93 4.80
N ARG A 272 12.81 12.90 5.25
CA ARG A 272 13.14 11.49 4.94
C ARG A 272 13.04 11.20 3.43
N ALA A 273 12.06 11.78 2.74
CA ALA A 273 11.87 11.60 1.30
C ALA A 273 12.88 12.37 0.45
N ASP A 274 13.60 13.34 1.02
CA ASP A 274 14.47 14.28 0.32
C ASP A 274 13.74 15.00 -0.84
N GLN A 275 12.52 15.48 -0.58
CA GLN A 275 11.81 16.39 -1.47
C GLN A 275 10.84 17.30 -0.72
N PRO A 276 10.73 18.59 -1.08
CA PRO A 276 9.92 19.56 -0.32
C PRO A 276 8.41 19.40 -0.53
N ARG A 277 7.98 18.81 -1.65
CA ARG A 277 6.57 18.67 -2.02
C ARG A 277 6.06 17.28 -1.65
N LEU A 278 4.85 17.19 -1.11
CA LEU A 278 4.20 15.95 -0.71
C LEU A 278 2.76 15.87 -1.22
N VAL A 279 2.32 14.67 -1.56
CA VAL A 279 0.89 14.31 -1.69
C VAL A 279 0.55 13.34 -0.57
N ILE A 280 -0.32 13.76 0.33
CA ILE A 280 -0.79 12.98 1.48
C ILE A 280 -2.24 12.55 1.25
N ALA A 281 -2.53 11.26 1.43
CA ALA A 281 -3.90 10.73 1.46
C ALA A 281 -4.40 10.66 2.91
N ALA A 282 -5.12 11.69 3.37
CA ALA A 282 -5.70 11.69 4.70
C ALA A 282 -7.10 11.04 4.68
N LEU A 283 -7.41 10.12 5.59
CA LEU A 283 -8.74 9.53 5.68
C LEU A 283 -9.76 10.57 6.20
N SER A 284 -10.81 10.80 5.43
CA SER A 284 -11.90 11.71 5.75
C SER A 284 -13.15 10.93 6.11
N ALA A 285 -13.64 11.09 7.34
CA ALA A 285 -14.91 10.50 7.77
C ALA A 285 -16.14 11.12 7.07
N ASN A 286 -15.97 12.12 6.20
CA ASN A 286 -17.00 12.81 5.40
C ASN A 286 -18.22 13.41 6.15
N ARG A 287 -18.27 13.34 7.49
CA ARG A 287 -19.34 13.87 8.35
C ARG A 287 -19.25 15.38 8.62
N HIS A 288 -18.66 16.14 7.70
CA HIS A 288 -18.41 17.59 7.81
C HIS A 288 -19.69 18.47 7.74
N ARG A 289 -20.89 17.88 7.89
CA ARG A 289 -22.20 18.56 7.88
C ARG A 289 -23.05 18.02 9.04
N PRO A 290 -23.76 18.86 9.82
CA PRO A 290 -24.55 18.40 10.97
C PRO A 290 -25.54 17.27 10.67
N VAL A 291 -26.19 17.30 9.50
CA VAL A 291 -27.13 16.24 9.04
C VAL A 291 -26.49 14.86 8.81
N MET A 292 -25.15 14.78 8.84
CA MET A 292 -24.36 13.55 8.71
C MET A 292 -23.65 13.18 10.01
N ALA A 293 -23.67 14.01 11.06
CA ALA A 293 -22.86 13.82 12.26
C ALA A 293 -23.10 12.45 12.90
N ASP A 294 -24.36 12.10 13.13
CA ASP A 294 -24.77 10.86 13.80
C ASP A 294 -25.06 9.70 12.80
N HIS A 295 -24.59 9.81 11.55
CA HIS A 295 -24.87 8.80 10.53
C HIS A 295 -24.05 7.52 10.74
N ILE A 296 -24.74 6.43 11.06
CA ILE A 296 -24.22 5.06 10.99
C ILE A 296 -24.25 4.59 9.53
N GLY A 297 -23.08 4.28 9.01
CA GLY A 297 -22.82 3.91 7.62
C GLY A 297 -21.34 4.02 7.31
N THR A 298 -20.96 3.64 6.09
CA THR A 298 -19.59 3.83 5.60
C THR A 298 -19.55 5.02 4.63
N LEU A 299 -18.87 6.08 5.05
CA LEU A 299 -18.64 7.31 4.29
C LEU A 299 -17.15 7.60 4.11
N ALA A 300 -16.28 6.82 4.75
CA ALA A 300 -14.84 7.07 4.77
C ALA A 300 -14.22 6.94 3.38
N GLN A 301 -13.57 8.03 2.95
CA GLN A 301 -12.81 8.11 1.69
C GLN A 301 -11.60 9.03 1.90
N ASP A 302 -10.61 8.97 1.01
CA ASP A 302 -9.42 9.84 1.10
C ASP A 302 -9.75 11.33 0.90
N ALA A 303 -8.88 12.18 1.44
CA ALA A 303 -8.74 13.60 1.20
C ALA A 303 -7.29 13.85 0.75
N PHE A 304 -7.08 14.19 -0.52
CA PHE A 304 -5.74 14.47 -1.02
C PHE A 304 -5.30 15.88 -0.60
N MET A 305 -4.12 15.95 0.03
CA MET A 305 -3.52 17.18 0.52
C MET A 305 -2.15 17.36 -0.12
N ALA A 306 -2.00 18.40 -0.93
CA ALA A 306 -0.71 18.83 -1.45
C ALA A 306 -0.04 19.74 -0.41
N VAL A 307 1.01 19.24 0.23
CA VAL A 307 1.77 19.98 1.25
C VAL A 307 3.12 20.38 0.68
N ASP A 308 3.46 21.65 0.81
CA ASP A 308 4.79 22.18 0.49
C ASP A 308 5.54 22.46 1.80
N THR A 309 6.79 22.00 1.85
CA THR A 309 7.72 22.16 2.96
C THR A 309 9.02 22.86 2.53
N GLY A 310 9.08 23.39 1.30
CA GLY A 310 10.13 24.31 0.84
C GLY A 310 10.01 25.74 1.43
N LEU A 311 9.34 25.86 2.58
CA LEU A 311 9.05 27.10 3.28
C LEU A 311 10.15 27.41 4.31
N ARG A 312 10.15 28.59 4.93
CA ARG A 312 11.28 29.00 5.80
C ARG A 312 11.35 28.17 7.09
N ASP A 313 10.19 27.93 7.67
CA ASP A 313 10.03 27.37 9.01
C ASP A 313 8.68 26.65 9.16
N LEU A 314 8.55 25.88 10.24
CA LEU A 314 7.37 25.06 10.51
C LEU A 314 6.08 25.88 10.70
N ASP A 315 6.14 27.16 11.10
CA ASP A 315 4.91 27.95 11.27
C ASP A 315 4.27 28.25 9.91
N GLU A 316 5.07 28.46 8.87
CA GLU A 316 4.60 28.59 7.49
C GLU A 316 4.02 27.25 6.98
N VAL A 317 4.64 26.12 7.29
CA VAL A 317 4.11 24.78 6.97
C VAL A 317 2.80 24.50 7.71
N ILE A 318 2.68 24.90 8.97
CA ILE A 318 1.43 24.82 9.75
C ILE A 318 0.33 25.64 9.07
N GLY A 319 0.63 26.86 8.61
CA GLY A 319 -0.29 27.70 7.84
C GLY A 319 -0.72 27.07 6.51
N HIS A 320 0.24 26.55 5.74
CA HIS A 320 -0.01 25.89 4.45
C HIS A 320 -0.83 24.60 4.61
N THR A 321 -0.42 23.71 5.53
CA THR A 321 -1.11 22.46 5.88
C THR A 321 -2.54 22.72 6.38
N LYS A 322 -2.79 23.80 7.14
CA LYS A 322 -4.15 24.23 7.54
C LYS A 322 -5.04 24.54 6.34
N ALA A 323 -4.51 25.21 5.32
CA ALA A 323 -5.25 25.49 4.09
C ALA A 323 -5.45 24.23 3.21
N ALA A 324 -4.38 23.43 3.04
CA ALA A 324 -4.41 22.20 2.25
C ALA A 324 -5.39 21.16 2.84
N SER A 325 -5.39 20.98 4.16
CA SER A 325 -6.30 20.05 4.84
C SER A 325 -7.77 20.47 4.75
N LEU A 326 -8.08 21.74 5.01
CA LEU A 326 -9.44 22.27 4.84
C LEU A 326 -9.95 22.10 3.40
N ALA A 327 -9.09 22.29 2.40
CA ALA A 327 -9.45 22.05 1.01
C ALA A 327 -9.67 20.56 0.71
N GLY A 328 -8.76 19.68 1.15
CA GLY A 328 -8.86 18.23 0.96
C GLY A 328 -10.13 17.64 1.57
N TYR A 329 -10.47 17.98 2.82
CA TYR A 329 -11.69 17.52 3.50
C TYR A 329 -13.00 18.06 2.91
N TRP A 330 -12.95 19.11 2.07
CA TRP A 330 -14.10 19.59 1.29
C TRP A 330 -14.22 18.88 -0.08
N HIS A 331 -13.20 18.12 -0.46
CA HIS A 331 -13.02 17.43 -1.73
C HIS A 331 -12.72 15.93 -1.54
N SER A 332 -13.27 15.34 -0.48
CA SER A 332 -13.09 13.95 -0.07
C SER A 332 -14.31 13.05 -0.31
N THR A 333 -15.31 13.50 -1.07
CA THR A 333 -16.46 12.67 -1.46
C THR A 333 -16.47 12.50 -2.98
N PHE A 334 -16.34 11.28 -3.49
CA PHE A 334 -16.15 11.01 -4.92
C PHE A 334 -16.66 9.62 -5.34
N ASP A 335 -16.95 9.48 -6.62
CA ASP A 335 -17.25 8.20 -7.27
C ASP A 335 -15.96 7.38 -7.42
N ALA A 336 -15.97 6.15 -6.89
CA ALA A 336 -14.77 5.32 -6.81
C ALA A 336 -14.38 4.64 -8.13
N GLU A 337 -15.26 4.57 -9.14
CA GLU A 337 -14.86 4.12 -10.48
C GLU A 337 -14.22 5.28 -11.26
N GLN A 338 -14.80 6.48 -11.15
CA GLN A 338 -14.28 7.68 -11.80
C GLN A 338 -12.91 8.11 -11.24
N ILE A 339 -12.60 7.85 -9.97
CA ILE A 339 -11.28 8.19 -9.41
C ILE A 339 -10.17 7.30 -9.97
N TRP A 340 -10.39 5.99 -10.13
CA TRP A 340 -9.38 5.11 -10.75
C TRP A 340 -9.14 5.49 -12.20
N ARG A 341 -10.22 5.73 -12.97
CA ARG A 341 -10.11 6.24 -14.35
C ARG A 341 -9.33 7.56 -14.43
N MET A 342 -9.50 8.49 -13.48
CA MET A 342 -8.73 9.73 -13.40
C MET A 342 -7.25 9.48 -13.05
N ILE A 343 -6.96 8.60 -12.08
CA ILE A 343 -5.58 8.23 -11.71
C ILE A 343 -4.84 7.62 -12.91
N ASP A 344 -5.51 6.76 -13.68
CA ASP A 344 -4.91 6.09 -14.83
C ASP A 344 -4.80 7.01 -16.06
N ASP A 345 -5.78 7.89 -16.32
CA ASP A 345 -5.66 8.99 -17.31
C ASP A 345 -4.48 9.92 -16.97
N VAL A 346 -4.28 10.26 -15.70
CA VAL A 346 -3.13 11.08 -15.26
C VAL A 346 -1.82 10.30 -15.35
N ALA A 347 -1.79 9.01 -15.01
CA ALA A 347 -0.61 8.17 -15.16
C ALA A 347 -0.17 8.05 -16.63
N HIS A 348 -1.13 7.90 -17.57
CA HIS A 348 -0.85 7.89 -19.00
C HIS A 348 -0.27 9.22 -19.50
N LEU A 349 -0.66 10.35 -18.92
CA LEU A 349 -0.13 11.66 -19.31
C LEU A 349 1.22 12.00 -18.68
N ARG A 350 1.38 11.68 -17.39
CA ARG A 350 2.61 11.94 -16.61
C ARG A 350 3.72 10.96 -16.99
N GLY A 351 3.39 9.70 -17.24
CA GLY A 351 4.35 8.60 -17.32
C GLY A 351 4.72 8.02 -15.95
N SER A 352 4.10 8.46 -14.85
CA SER A 352 4.28 7.87 -13.52
C SER A 352 2.91 7.73 -12.85
N ARG A 353 2.67 6.61 -12.16
CA ARG A 353 1.39 6.32 -11.49
C ARG A 353 1.46 6.73 -10.03
N TYR A 354 0.40 7.33 -9.51
CA TYR A 354 0.32 7.74 -8.10
C TYR A 354 0.34 6.52 -7.16
N ALA A 355 1.33 6.49 -6.25
CA ALA A 355 1.65 5.33 -5.43
C ALA A 355 1.10 5.37 -3.98
N ARG A 356 0.37 6.44 -3.59
CA ARG A 356 -0.30 6.59 -2.27
C ARG A 356 0.61 6.29 -1.06
N HIS A 357 1.88 6.69 -1.15
CA HIS A 357 2.92 6.35 -0.17
C HIS A 357 2.64 6.81 1.27
N VAL A 358 2.02 7.98 1.45
CA VAL A 358 1.83 8.63 2.76
C VAL A 358 0.36 8.76 3.09
N VAL A 359 -0.05 8.16 4.20
CA VAL A 359 -1.43 8.09 4.66
C VAL A 359 -1.55 8.69 6.07
N VAL A 360 -2.60 9.45 6.33
CA VAL A 360 -2.89 10.00 7.66
C VAL A 360 -4.31 9.65 8.08
N ASN A 361 -4.53 9.31 9.35
CA ASN A 361 -5.85 8.99 9.89
C ASN A 361 -6.03 9.68 11.24
N ASP A 362 -6.85 10.73 11.31
CA ASP A 362 -7.17 11.37 12.58
C ASP A 362 -8.39 10.71 13.23
N LEU A 363 -8.12 9.86 14.22
CA LEU A 363 -9.09 9.16 15.06
C LEU A 363 -9.25 9.85 16.44
N SER A 364 -8.58 10.97 16.69
CA SER A 364 -8.60 11.64 18.00
C SER A 364 -9.98 12.19 18.40
N LEU A 365 -10.90 12.31 17.43
CA LEU A 365 -12.31 12.68 17.62
C LEU A 365 -13.29 11.49 17.58
N THR A 366 -12.82 10.25 17.34
CA THR A 366 -13.67 9.06 17.34
C THR A 366 -13.62 8.31 18.67
N ILE A 367 -12.52 8.38 19.42
CA ILE A 367 -12.44 7.82 20.78
C ILE A 367 -13.14 8.77 21.77
N PRO A 368 -14.18 8.35 22.52
CA PRO A 368 -14.83 9.21 23.50
C PRO A 368 -13.86 9.63 24.61
N GLU A 369 -13.87 10.90 25.02
CA GLU A 369 -12.94 11.41 26.05
C GLU A 369 -13.01 10.59 27.35
N SER A 370 -14.19 10.18 27.80
CA SER A 370 -14.37 9.34 28.99
C SER A 370 -13.77 7.92 28.85
N ALA A 371 -13.75 7.34 27.66
CA ALA A 371 -13.07 6.07 27.38
C ALA A 371 -11.56 6.26 27.26
N SER A 372 -11.13 7.44 26.84
CA SER A 372 -9.73 7.86 26.81
C SER A 372 -9.18 8.06 28.22
N ASP A 373 -9.87 8.80 29.08
CA ASP A 373 -9.47 9.11 30.46
C ASP A 373 -9.52 7.90 31.41
N ALA A 374 -10.27 6.86 31.04
CA ALA A 374 -10.24 5.57 31.73
C ALA A 374 -8.99 4.73 31.41
N ARG A 375 -8.16 5.11 30.43
CA ARG A 375 -6.91 4.38 30.12
C ARG A 375 -5.87 4.59 31.22
N PRO A 376 -5.11 3.55 31.62
CA PRO A 376 -3.99 3.72 32.53
C PRO A 376 -2.98 4.75 31.99
N PRO A 377 -2.34 5.55 32.88
CA PRO A 377 -1.23 6.41 32.47
C PRO A 377 -0.08 5.56 31.91
N ALA A 378 0.69 6.15 31.02
CA ALA A 378 1.89 5.54 30.46
C ALA A 378 2.92 5.22 31.56
N VAL A 379 3.62 4.08 31.46
CA VAL A 379 4.61 3.63 32.45
C VAL A 379 5.95 4.37 32.30
N ALA A 380 6.21 4.91 31.11
CA ALA A 380 7.31 5.82 30.79
C ALA A 380 6.77 6.99 29.95
N ASP A 381 7.57 8.03 29.72
CA ASP A 381 7.22 9.13 28.80
C ASP A 381 8.42 9.46 27.89
N PRO A 382 8.33 9.22 26.56
CA PRO A 382 7.27 8.47 25.88
C PRO A 382 7.30 6.97 26.23
N GLU A 383 6.12 6.38 26.40
CA GLU A 383 5.92 4.94 26.34
C GLU A 383 5.82 4.52 24.87
N ILE A 384 6.58 3.49 24.49
CA ILE A 384 6.62 2.94 23.12
C ILE A 384 6.31 1.45 23.18
N SER A 385 5.35 1.02 22.37
CA SER A 385 4.88 -0.36 22.27
C SER A 385 4.88 -0.83 20.83
N TRP A 386 5.52 -1.98 20.58
CA TRP A 386 5.54 -2.65 19.29
C TRP A 386 4.38 -3.64 19.17
N PHE A 387 3.68 -3.59 18.04
CA PHE A 387 2.61 -4.51 17.66
C PHE A 387 3.07 -5.49 16.57
N PRO A 388 2.35 -6.59 16.30
CA PRO A 388 2.65 -7.48 15.19
C PRO A 388 2.72 -6.72 13.86
N ASP A 389 3.61 -7.17 12.97
CA ASP A 389 3.69 -6.63 11.61
C ASP A 389 2.41 -6.92 10.82
N GLN A 390 1.96 -5.96 10.03
CA GLN A 390 0.69 -6.04 9.29
C GLN A 390 0.92 -5.99 7.78
N ARG A 391 0.08 -6.68 7.01
CA ARG A 391 0.03 -6.54 5.55
C ARG A 391 -0.86 -5.35 5.20
N VAL A 392 -0.28 -4.20 4.88
CA VAL A 392 -1.04 -2.98 4.52
C VAL A 392 -0.38 -2.32 3.30
N PRO A 393 -1.10 -2.00 2.21
CA PRO A 393 -0.53 -1.45 0.99
C PRO A 393 -0.24 0.06 1.12
N VAL A 394 0.70 0.41 2.00
CA VAL A 394 1.16 1.78 2.31
C VAL A 394 2.67 1.75 2.61
N ARG A 395 3.38 2.86 2.37
CA ARG A 395 4.79 2.97 2.78
C ARG A 395 4.94 3.59 4.17
N LEU A 396 4.10 4.58 4.49
CA LEU A 396 4.02 5.18 5.82
C LEU A 396 2.58 5.62 6.11
N MET A 397 2.01 5.13 7.21
CA MET A 397 0.70 5.54 7.72
C MET A 397 0.81 6.07 9.15
N PHE A 398 0.22 7.24 9.38
CA PHE A 398 0.25 7.95 10.65
C PHE A 398 -1.17 8.12 11.21
N ASN A 399 -1.44 7.43 12.32
CA ASN A 399 -2.73 7.47 13.00
C ASN A 399 -2.61 8.37 14.24
N ILE A 400 -3.43 9.42 14.31
CA ILE A 400 -3.57 10.24 15.51
C ILE A 400 -4.71 9.64 16.33
N LEU A 401 -4.40 9.04 17.48
CA LEU A 401 -5.37 8.31 18.31
C LEU A 401 -5.92 9.18 19.45
N ARG A 402 -5.09 10.08 19.99
CA ARG A 402 -5.46 11.00 21.08
C ARG A 402 -4.55 12.22 21.05
N VAL A 403 -5.09 13.41 21.38
CA VAL A 403 -4.32 14.65 21.52
C VAL A 403 -4.52 15.37 22.87
N ASN A 404 -5.66 15.18 23.54
CA ASN A 404 -5.99 15.85 24.80
C ASN A 404 -5.46 15.08 26.02
N GLY A 405 -4.60 15.69 26.85
CA GLY A 405 -4.11 15.14 28.13
C GLY A 405 -3.07 14.00 28.03
N SER A 406 -3.06 13.28 26.92
CA SER A 406 -2.00 12.37 26.48
C SER A 406 -2.01 12.34 24.94
N LEU A 407 -0.83 12.40 24.34
CA LEU A 407 -0.64 12.26 22.90
C LEU A 407 -0.45 10.77 22.62
N GLU A 408 -1.41 10.16 21.93
CA GLU A 408 -1.35 8.75 21.54
C GLU A 408 -1.36 8.67 20.01
N LEU A 409 -0.33 8.04 19.45
CA LEU A 409 -0.04 8.00 18.02
C LEU A 409 0.31 6.56 17.61
N ALA A 410 -0.04 6.16 16.38
CA ALA A 410 0.53 4.97 15.77
C ALA A 410 1.22 5.30 14.45
N LEU A 411 2.38 4.69 14.24
CA LEU A 411 3.16 4.73 13.00
C LEU A 411 3.25 3.32 12.45
N LEU A 412 2.77 3.13 11.22
CA LEU A 412 2.92 1.90 10.47
C LEU A 412 3.83 2.21 9.27
N ALA A 413 5.02 1.62 9.21
CA ALA A 413 5.96 1.91 8.13
C ALA A 413 6.52 0.63 7.49
N CYS A 414 6.73 0.70 6.17
CA CYS A 414 7.39 -0.36 5.41
C CYS A 414 8.91 -0.30 5.65
N PRO A 415 9.59 -1.43 5.92
CA PRO A 415 11.05 -1.48 6.12
C PRO A 415 11.90 -0.95 4.95
N GLN A 416 11.34 -0.84 3.74
CA GLN A 416 11.99 -0.17 2.60
C GLN A 416 12.13 1.36 2.80
N VAL A 417 11.38 1.95 3.74
CA VAL A 417 11.41 3.40 4.03
C VAL A 417 11.93 3.68 5.43
N LEU A 418 11.44 2.96 6.44
CA LEU A 418 11.92 3.04 7.83
C LEU A 418 12.00 1.63 8.41
N ASP A 419 13.18 1.17 8.80
CA ASP A 419 13.33 -0.01 9.67
C ASP A 419 12.86 0.29 11.11
N ARG A 420 12.78 -0.71 11.97
CA ARG A 420 12.23 -0.52 13.33
C ARG A 420 13.01 0.51 14.18
N THR A 421 14.32 0.63 13.99
CA THR A 421 15.14 1.68 14.61
C THR A 421 14.74 3.05 14.07
N GLU A 422 14.66 3.17 12.75
CA GLU A 422 14.28 4.42 12.08
C GLU A 422 12.84 4.86 12.38
N ILE A 423 11.92 3.93 12.64
CA ILE A 423 10.54 4.24 13.08
C ILE A 423 10.56 4.83 14.51
N GLU A 424 11.35 4.27 15.44
CA GLU A 424 11.49 4.87 16.78
C GLU A 424 12.17 6.23 16.72
N GLU A 425 13.19 6.39 15.88
CA GLU A 425 13.85 7.66 15.64
C GLU A 425 12.93 8.71 15.01
N PHE A 426 12.11 8.32 14.03
CA PHE A 426 11.09 9.18 13.42
C PHE A 426 10.01 9.58 14.44
N ALA A 427 9.56 8.64 15.28
CA ALA A 427 8.60 8.91 16.35
C ALA A 427 9.16 9.92 17.36
N ARG A 428 10.41 9.74 17.80
CA ARG A 428 11.10 10.65 18.73
C ARG A 428 11.40 12.01 18.08
N GLY A 429 11.75 12.02 16.79
CA GLY A 429 11.92 13.21 15.97
C GLY A 429 10.65 14.05 15.90
N LEU A 430 9.49 13.41 15.71
CA LEU A 430 8.18 14.09 15.72
C LEU A 430 7.92 14.78 17.07
N LEU A 431 8.25 14.13 18.19
CA LEU A 431 8.14 14.77 19.52
C LEU A 431 9.14 15.93 19.69
N ALA A 432 10.35 15.83 19.14
CA ALA A 432 11.36 16.89 19.19
C ALA A 432 10.93 18.13 18.37
N VAL A 433 10.33 17.92 17.19
CA VAL A 433 9.76 18.99 16.36
C VAL A 433 8.60 19.67 17.07
N VAL A 434 7.65 18.91 17.64
CA VAL A 434 6.51 19.47 18.41
C VAL A 434 6.99 20.23 19.66
N ARG A 435 7.99 19.71 20.38
CA ARG A 435 8.63 20.35 21.54
C ARG A 435 9.31 21.68 21.17
N ALA A 436 10.06 21.72 20.07
CA ALA A 436 10.65 22.97 19.58
C ALA A 436 9.55 23.98 19.19
N ALA A 437 8.53 23.50 18.47
CA ALA A 437 7.36 24.28 18.03
C ALA A 437 6.50 24.84 19.18
N ALA A 438 6.61 24.28 20.40
CA ALA A 438 5.99 24.87 21.60
C ALA A 438 6.62 26.22 21.99
N THR A 439 7.90 26.42 21.66
CA THR A 439 8.70 27.58 22.12
C THR A 439 8.93 28.65 21.06
N GLY A 440 8.93 28.28 19.77
CA GLY A 440 9.11 29.23 18.66
C GLY A 440 9.03 28.55 17.28
N PRO A 441 9.25 29.30 16.20
CA PRO A 441 9.33 28.74 14.84
C PRO A 441 10.52 27.78 14.71
N VAL A 442 10.35 26.69 13.96
CA VAL A 442 11.39 25.67 13.75
C VAL A 442 11.90 25.77 12.30
N PRO A 443 13.15 26.23 12.05
CA PRO A 443 13.71 26.28 10.70
C PRO A 443 13.87 24.88 10.11
N LEU A 444 13.36 24.66 8.89
CA LEU A 444 13.30 23.31 8.31
C LEU A 444 14.69 22.78 7.91
N ALA A 445 15.60 23.67 7.51
CA ALA A 445 17.02 23.35 7.32
C ALA A 445 17.77 22.95 8.62
N GLY A 446 17.11 22.99 9.79
CA GLY A 446 17.64 22.53 11.07
C GLY A 446 17.21 21.11 11.49
N LEU A 447 16.41 20.41 10.69
CA LEU A 447 15.82 19.12 11.09
C LEU A 447 16.84 18.02 11.37
N ASP A 448 17.99 17.98 10.68
CA ASP A 448 19.08 17.03 10.97
C ASP A 448 19.78 17.26 12.32
N ALA A 449 19.74 18.49 12.83
CA ALA A 449 20.31 18.86 14.13
C ALA A 449 19.28 18.71 15.27
N LEU A 450 17.99 18.80 14.95
CA LEU A 450 16.89 18.61 15.90
C LEU A 450 16.45 17.14 16.03
N THR A 451 16.71 16.31 15.01
CA THR A 451 16.25 14.92 14.94
C THR A 451 17.34 13.99 14.39
N THR A 452 17.21 12.68 14.64
CA THR A 452 18.11 11.67 14.07
C THR A 452 17.66 11.16 12.70
N VAL A 453 16.45 11.52 12.25
CA VAL A 453 15.92 11.18 10.92
C VAL A 453 16.87 11.68 9.83
N ARG A 454 17.12 10.85 8.82
CA ARG A 454 18.00 11.18 7.68
C ARG A 454 17.26 11.13 6.34
N PRO A 455 17.72 11.88 5.32
CA PRO A 455 17.30 11.74 3.94
C PRO A 455 17.47 10.33 3.37
N GLY A 456 16.73 10.01 2.30
CA GLY A 456 16.91 8.77 1.55
C GLY A 456 18.22 8.73 0.76
N VAL A 457 18.83 7.55 0.65
CA VAL A 457 20.10 7.36 -0.08
C VAL A 457 19.81 6.92 -1.51
N ARG A 458 20.44 7.60 -2.49
CA ARG A 458 20.29 7.35 -3.93
C ARG A 458 21.64 7.00 -4.53
N GLU A 459 21.93 5.70 -4.56
CA GLU A 459 23.09 5.12 -5.23
C GLU A 459 22.69 4.76 -6.68
N GLY A 460 23.47 5.22 -7.66
CA GLY A 460 23.19 4.98 -9.09
C GLY A 460 22.83 6.26 -9.87
N ASP A 461 22.12 6.08 -10.98
CA ASP A 461 21.83 7.11 -11.98
C ASP A 461 20.47 7.80 -11.70
N TRP A 462 20.40 8.56 -10.60
CA TRP A 462 19.17 9.18 -10.08
C TRP A 462 19.03 10.67 -10.43
N HIS A 463 17.81 11.07 -10.84
CA HIS A 463 17.50 12.45 -11.25
C HIS A 463 16.10 12.88 -10.77
N GLU A 464 15.88 14.17 -10.46
CA GLU A 464 14.52 14.70 -10.31
C GLU A 464 13.91 14.94 -11.69
N VAL A 465 12.85 14.21 -12.02
CA VAL A 465 12.13 14.32 -13.30
C VAL A 465 10.66 14.64 -13.00
N ASP A 466 10.16 15.75 -13.55
CA ASP A 466 8.77 16.24 -13.38
C ASP A 466 8.32 16.31 -11.90
N GLY A 467 9.24 16.56 -10.97
CA GLY A 467 8.92 16.57 -9.54
C GLY A 467 8.76 15.19 -8.90
N SER A 468 9.52 14.20 -9.36
CA SER A 468 9.68 12.90 -8.69
C SER A 468 11.13 12.42 -8.87
N TRP A 469 11.70 11.77 -7.86
CA TRP A 469 13.03 11.15 -7.99
C TRP A 469 12.92 9.85 -8.78
N ILE A 470 13.63 9.78 -9.90
CA ILE A 470 13.62 8.65 -10.84
C ILE A 470 15.00 8.04 -10.94
N ASP A 471 15.06 6.71 -10.87
CA ASP A 471 16.24 5.89 -11.16
C ASP A 471 16.23 5.49 -12.64
N LEU A 472 17.25 5.89 -13.40
CA LEU A 472 17.32 5.56 -14.82
C LEU A 472 17.59 4.07 -15.08
N ASP A 473 18.18 3.33 -14.15
CA ASP A 473 18.32 1.88 -14.25
C ASP A 473 16.98 1.16 -13.99
N ALA A 474 16.14 1.68 -13.10
CA ALA A 474 14.75 1.22 -12.96
C ALA A 474 13.91 1.51 -14.23
N VAL A 475 14.11 2.65 -14.90
CA VAL A 475 13.47 2.95 -16.20
C VAL A 475 13.98 2.01 -17.30
N ARG A 476 15.28 1.74 -17.34
CA ARG A 476 15.92 0.79 -18.27
C ARG A 476 15.35 -0.62 -18.08
N GLN A 477 15.23 -1.10 -16.83
CA GLN A 477 14.65 -2.42 -16.53
C GLN A 477 13.15 -2.48 -16.87
N LEU A 478 12.38 -1.42 -16.59
CA LEU A 478 10.97 -1.34 -16.98
C LEU A 478 10.78 -1.48 -18.51
N LEU A 479 11.63 -0.82 -19.31
CA LEU A 479 11.60 -0.98 -20.76
C LEU A 479 12.07 -2.37 -21.22
N ALA A 480 13.05 -2.97 -20.55
CA ALA A 480 13.49 -4.34 -20.81
C ALA A 480 12.35 -5.35 -20.63
N ASP A 481 11.67 -5.28 -19.48
CA ASP A 481 10.57 -6.18 -19.09
C ASP A 481 9.36 -6.06 -20.03
N VAL A 482 9.02 -4.83 -20.44
CA VAL A 482 7.85 -4.54 -21.29
C VAL A 482 8.08 -4.91 -22.76
N LEU A 483 9.30 -4.75 -23.27
CA LEU A 483 9.62 -4.94 -24.69
C LEU A 483 10.27 -6.30 -24.99
N GLY A 484 10.65 -7.08 -23.97
CA GLY A 484 11.54 -8.22 -24.13
C GLY A 484 12.91 -7.79 -24.67
N ALA A 485 13.38 -6.62 -24.22
CA ALA A 485 14.54 -5.93 -24.78
C ALA A 485 15.80 -6.17 -23.97
N GLY A 486 16.92 -6.39 -24.65
CA GLY A 486 18.24 -6.39 -24.04
C GLY A 486 18.70 -4.95 -23.84
N VAL A 487 18.95 -4.55 -22.60
CA VAL A 487 19.46 -3.22 -22.23
C VAL A 487 20.88 -3.33 -21.70
N ALA A 488 21.75 -2.39 -22.08
CA ALA A 488 23.19 -2.51 -21.86
C ALA A 488 23.66 -1.81 -20.57
N THR A 489 23.96 -2.58 -19.52
CA THR A 489 24.39 -2.11 -18.19
C THR A 489 25.53 -2.98 -17.63
N GLY A 490 26.79 -2.57 -17.79
CA GLY A 490 27.94 -3.49 -17.74
C GLY A 490 28.92 -3.39 -16.56
N ALA A 491 29.25 -4.53 -15.95
CA ALA A 491 30.41 -4.76 -15.08
C ALA A 491 30.92 -6.21 -15.22
N VAL A 492 32.22 -6.49 -15.04
CA VAL A 492 32.81 -7.85 -15.11
C VAL A 492 33.96 -8.03 -14.10
N ALA A 493 34.14 -9.25 -13.56
CA ALA A 493 35.26 -9.64 -12.70
C ALA A 493 35.80 -11.06 -13.02
N ASN A 494 37.13 -11.24 -12.88
CA ASN A 494 37.84 -12.53 -12.80
C ASN A 494 37.58 -13.60 -13.90
N ALA A 495 37.38 -13.21 -15.15
CA ALA A 495 37.27 -14.14 -16.28
C ALA A 495 38.55 -14.23 -17.13
N SER A 496 38.94 -15.44 -17.55
CA SER A 496 40.06 -15.71 -18.47
C SER A 496 39.53 -16.27 -19.78
N VAL A 497 39.22 -15.40 -20.74
CA VAL A 497 38.43 -15.74 -21.93
C VAL A 497 39.19 -15.44 -23.22
N ALA A 498 38.99 -16.26 -24.26
CA ALA A 498 39.53 -16.06 -25.59
C ALA A 498 38.44 -16.29 -26.64
N ASN A 499 38.32 -15.38 -27.60
CA ASN A 499 37.28 -15.35 -28.65
C ASN A 499 35.85 -15.29 -28.08
N VAL A 500 35.56 -14.29 -27.26
CA VAL A 500 34.22 -14.04 -26.69
C VAL A 500 33.90 -12.55 -26.75
N ASP A 501 32.63 -12.26 -26.98
CA ASP A 501 32.03 -10.93 -27.02
C ASP A 501 30.85 -10.93 -26.02
N VAL A 502 30.98 -10.21 -24.91
CA VAL A 502 30.05 -10.25 -23.77
C VAL A 502 29.88 -8.85 -23.19
N ALA A 503 28.63 -8.50 -22.90
CA ALA A 503 28.27 -7.39 -22.04
C ALA A 503 27.66 -7.95 -20.73
N ASN A 504 28.06 -7.38 -19.58
CA ASN A 504 27.39 -7.49 -18.27
C ASN A 504 27.48 -8.87 -17.55
N ALA A 505 28.52 -9.13 -16.73
CA ALA A 505 28.61 -10.34 -15.85
C ALA A 505 29.73 -10.29 -14.77
N SER A 506 29.42 -10.20 -13.47
CA SER A 506 30.42 -10.09 -12.36
C SER A 506 30.18 -11.06 -11.18
N VAL A 507 31.24 -11.53 -10.48
CA VAL A 507 31.39 -11.86 -9.01
C VAL A 507 32.66 -12.72 -8.75
N THR A 508 32.92 -13.22 -7.53
CA THR A 508 34.22 -13.71 -7.00
C THR A 508 34.15 -15.02 -6.16
N ASP A 509 35.29 -15.73 -6.09
CA ASP A 509 35.77 -16.74 -5.10
C ASP A 509 35.12 -18.15 -4.87
N VAL A 510 36.00 -19.10 -4.47
CA VAL A 510 35.81 -20.47 -3.87
C VAL A 510 35.59 -21.68 -4.82
N ASP A 511 36.01 -22.90 -4.41
CA ASP A 511 36.02 -24.21 -5.11
C ASP A 511 35.76 -25.38 -4.08
N VAL A 512 35.67 -26.73 -4.28
CA VAL A 512 36.35 -27.76 -5.13
C VAL A 512 35.45 -29.03 -5.32
N ALA A 513 35.71 -29.88 -6.34
CA ALA A 513 34.85 -30.98 -6.85
C ALA A 513 35.26 -32.45 -6.56
N ASN A 514 34.29 -33.40 -6.64
CA ASN A 514 34.47 -34.86 -6.95
C ASN A 514 33.14 -35.68 -7.09
N ALA A 515 33.08 -36.64 -8.05
CA ALA A 515 32.45 -38.00 -7.91
C ALA A 515 31.28 -38.44 -8.86
N SER A 516 30.56 -39.58 -8.59
CA SER A 516 29.75 -40.34 -9.60
C SER A 516 28.41 -41.05 -9.20
N VAL A 517 27.35 -40.95 -10.05
CA VAL A 517 26.01 -41.65 -10.04
C VAL A 517 25.25 -41.48 -11.39
N ALA A 518 24.77 -42.56 -12.03
CA ALA A 518 24.04 -42.52 -13.33
C ALA A 518 22.60 -43.08 -13.33
N ASN A 519 21.77 -42.66 -14.31
CA ASN A 519 20.37 -43.08 -14.54
C ASN A 519 19.42 -42.91 -13.34
N ALA A 520 19.16 -41.68 -12.92
CA ALA A 520 18.29 -41.37 -11.78
C ALA A 520 17.22 -40.31 -12.10
N SER A 521 16.05 -40.45 -11.47
CA SER A 521 14.96 -39.47 -11.41
C SER A 521 14.59 -39.29 -9.95
N VAL A 522 14.86 -38.11 -9.38
CA VAL A 522 14.78 -37.88 -7.93
C VAL A 522 14.43 -36.43 -7.62
N THR A 523 13.61 -36.22 -6.60
CA THR A 523 13.42 -34.94 -5.91
C THR A 523 14.11 -34.99 -4.54
N ASN A 524 14.78 -33.89 -4.15
CA ASN A 524 15.56 -33.77 -2.90
C ASN A 524 16.68 -34.81 -2.73
N VAL A 525 17.67 -34.79 -3.61
CA VAL A 525 18.97 -35.46 -3.37
C VAL A 525 19.85 -34.53 -2.54
N ASN A 526 20.56 -35.09 -1.56
CA ASN A 526 21.67 -34.41 -0.89
C ASN A 526 22.87 -35.36 -0.82
N GLY A 527 23.93 -35.04 -1.57
CA GLY A 527 25.10 -35.90 -1.68
C GLY A 527 26.17 -35.32 -2.60
N SER A 528 27.39 -35.17 -2.06
CA SER A 528 28.61 -35.08 -2.87
C SER A 528 28.80 -36.35 -3.69
N ASN A 529 29.44 -36.26 -4.85
CA ASN A 529 29.79 -37.35 -5.77
C ASN A 529 28.66 -37.82 -6.71
N VAL A 530 28.46 -37.11 -7.84
CA VAL A 530 27.50 -37.42 -8.93
C VAL A 530 28.07 -37.13 -10.34
N ASP A 531 27.95 -38.10 -11.26
CA ASP A 531 28.40 -38.13 -12.67
C ASP A 531 27.56 -39.21 -13.37
N GLY A 532 26.82 -38.82 -14.40
CA GLY A 532 25.79 -39.69 -14.96
C GLY A 532 25.15 -39.20 -16.26
N SER A 533 24.66 -40.17 -17.03
CA SER A 533 23.84 -39.98 -18.22
C SER A 533 22.34 -40.01 -17.90
N ASN A 534 21.55 -39.27 -18.68
CA ASN A 534 20.08 -39.31 -18.72
C ASN A 534 19.40 -39.06 -17.37
N VAL A 535 19.48 -37.80 -16.89
CA VAL A 535 18.76 -37.31 -15.69
C VAL A 535 17.71 -36.29 -16.12
N VAL A 536 16.52 -36.36 -15.51
CA VAL A 536 15.43 -35.38 -15.67
C VAL A 536 14.90 -35.04 -14.27
N ALA A 537 14.81 -33.76 -13.94
CA ALA A 537 14.44 -33.29 -12.60
C ALA A 537 13.85 -31.87 -12.63
N ALA A 538 13.25 -31.47 -11.51
CA ALA A 538 12.85 -30.10 -11.22
C ALA A 538 13.42 -29.70 -9.85
N ASN A 539 14.02 -28.51 -9.77
CA ASN A 539 14.71 -27.95 -8.60
C ASN A 539 15.83 -28.85 -8.05
N MET A 540 17.02 -28.78 -8.64
CA MET A 540 18.23 -29.49 -8.17
C MET A 540 19.28 -28.50 -7.61
N PRO A 541 19.38 -28.30 -6.30
CA PRO A 541 20.55 -27.67 -5.69
C PRO A 541 21.71 -28.68 -5.65
N VAL A 542 22.80 -28.42 -6.39
CA VAL A 542 23.95 -29.35 -6.50
C VAL A 542 25.26 -28.60 -6.27
N SER A 543 26.23 -29.26 -5.64
CA SER A 543 27.58 -28.72 -5.40
C SER A 543 28.62 -29.57 -6.12
N ASN A 544 29.15 -29.04 -7.23
CA ASN A 544 30.01 -29.72 -8.21
C ASN A 544 29.31 -30.82 -9.03
N ALA A 545 29.23 -30.64 -10.35
CA ALA A 545 28.62 -31.60 -11.26
C ALA A 545 29.27 -31.64 -12.65
N PHE A 546 29.35 -32.86 -13.22
CA PHE A 546 29.72 -33.08 -14.63
C PHE A 546 28.56 -33.78 -15.36
N VAL A 547 28.02 -33.16 -16.41
CA VAL A 547 26.91 -33.73 -17.20
C VAL A 547 27.14 -33.47 -18.70
N PRO A 548 27.45 -34.51 -19.52
CA PRO A 548 27.90 -34.31 -20.90
C PRO A 548 26.78 -34.19 -21.96
N ASN A 549 25.50 -34.33 -21.58
CA ASN A 549 24.32 -33.89 -22.35
C ASN A 549 23.17 -33.64 -21.36
N ALA A 550 22.56 -32.46 -21.35
CA ALA A 550 21.48 -32.11 -20.42
C ALA A 550 20.47 -31.13 -21.06
N SER A 551 19.20 -31.27 -20.69
CA SER A 551 18.13 -30.32 -21.02
C SER A 551 17.26 -30.13 -19.78
N ALA A 552 17.09 -28.88 -19.34
CA ALA A 552 16.41 -28.53 -18.09
C ALA A 552 15.82 -27.11 -18.19
N ALA A 553 14.73 -26.87 -17.46
CA ALA A 553 14.05 -25.56 -17.47
C ALA A 553 14.83 -24.49 -16.67
N ASN A 554 15.27 -24.86 -15.46
CA ASN A 554 16.12 -24.04 -14.59
C ASN A 554 17.28 -24.92 -14.08
N VAL A 555 18.49 -24.37 -14.06
CA VAL A 555 19.68 -24.99 -13.46
C VAL A 555 20.36 -23.98 -12.54
N ASP A 556 20.68 -24.40 -11.32
CA ASP A 556 21.27 -23.56 -10.28
C ASP A 556 22.26 -24.39 -9.43
N GLY A 557 23.51 -23.93 -9.32
CA GLY A 557 24.52 -24.56 -8.47
C GLY A 557 25.98 -24.19 -8.80
N PRO A 558 26.88 -24.20 -7.80
CA PRO A 558 28.31 -24.00 -8.02
C PRO A 558 29.00 -25.22 -8.65
N ASN A 559 29.95 -24.91 -9.53
CA ASN A 559 30.97 -25.75 -10.13
C ASN A 559 30.44 -26.75 -11.19
N ALA A 560 30.05 -26.25 -12.37
CA ALA A 560 29.36 -27.02 -13.40
C ALA A 560 30.15 -27.18 -14.72
N VAL A 561 30.47 -28.41 -15.12
CA VAL A 561 31.23 -28.72 -16.35
C VAL A 561 30.41 -29.59 -17.30
N GLY A 562 30.34 -29.24 -18.59
CA GLY A 562 29.58 -30.01 -19.59
C GLY A 562 29.54 -29.37 -20.98
N ALA A 563 29.18 -30.15 -22.00
CA ALA A 563 29.12 -29.74 -23.40
C ALA A 563 27.70 -29.90 -23.98
N ASN A 564 27.38 -29.17 -25.05
CA ASN A 564 26.09 -29.21 -25.74
C ASN A 564 24.89 -29.00 -24.79
N LYS A 565 24.83 -27.81 -24.16
CA LYS A 565 23.75 -27.42 -23.24
C LYS A 565 22.72 -26.53 -23.95
N ASP A 566 21.45 -26.72 -23.59
CA ASP A 566 20.31 -25.93 -24.05
C ASP A 566 19.36 -25.70 -22.85
N ALA A 567 19.17 -24.43 -22.46
CA ALA A 567 18.49 -24.05 -21.20
C ALA A 567 17.75 -22.71 -21.29
N ALA A 568 16.61 -22.60 -20.57
CA ALA A 568 15.85 -21.36 -20.50
C ALA A 568 16.50 -20.35 -19.53
N ASN A 569 16.72 -20.75 -18.28
CA ASN A 569 17.46 -19.97 -17.28
C ASN A 569 18.62 -20.79 -16.70
N ALA A 570 19.83 -20.23 -16.71
CA ALA A 570 21.04 -20.85 -16.16
C ALA A 570 21.73 -19.94 -15.15
N ILE A 571 21.96 -20.43 -13.93
CA ILE A 571 22.70 -19.74 -12.86
C ILE A 571 23.82 -20.67 -12.39
N GLY A 572 25.06 -20.15 -12.24
CA GLY A 572 26.17 -20.99 -11.82
C GLY A 572 27.49 -20.28 -11.51
N THR A 573 28.39 -21.01 -10.87
CA THR A 573 29.74 -20.56 -10.46
C THR A 573 30.80 -21.58 -10.91
N ASN A 574 32.04 -21.16 -11.15
CA ASN A 574 33.16 -21.93 -11.72
C ASN A 574 32.77 -22.94 -12.82
N ALA A 575 32.31 -22.46 -13.98
CA ALA A 575 31.82 -23.32 -15.06
C ALA A 575 32.84 -23.53 -16.21
N ILE A 576 32.84 -24.72 -16.83
CA ILE A 576 33.56 -24.96 -18.09
C ILE A 576 32.64 -25.63 -19.11
N SER A 577 32.45 -24.99 -20.26
CA SER A 577 31.52 -25.49 -21.27
C SER A 577 31.92 -25.19 -22.72
N THR A 578 31.38 -26.01 -23.63
CA THR A 578 31.60 -25.89 -25.07
C THR A 578 30.30 -26.14 -25.82
N ASN A 579 29.93 -25.21 -26.70
CA ASN A 579 28.64 -25.16 -27.40
C ASN A 579 27.46 -25.06 -26.41
N GLU A 580 27.09 -23.84 -26.05
CA GLU A 580 26.03 -23.55 -25.07
C GLU A 580 25.06 -22.48 -25.61
N ILE A 581 23.77 -22.78 -25.54
CA ILE A 581 22.68 -21.89 -25.95
C ILE A 581 21.81 -21.64 -24.71
N ALA A 582 21.56 -20.35 -24.42
CA ALA A 582 20.76 -19.94 -23.26
C ALA A 582 19.93 -18.70 -23.58
N THR A 583 18.73 -18.59 -22.98
CA THR A 583 17.91 -17.37 -23.07
C THR A 583 18.34 -16.34 -22.02
N ASN A 584 18.43 -16.77 -20.75
CA ASN A 584 18.95 -15.97 -19.64
C ASN A 584 20.10 -16.74 -18.95
N ALA A 585 21.24 -16.09 -18.70
CA ALA A 585 22.40 -16.72 -18.08
C ALA A 585 23.13 -15.79 -17.10
N ILE A 586 23.49 -16.31 -15.92
CA ILE A 586 24.34 -15.65 -14.92
C ILE A 586 25.44 -16.65 -14.51
N VAL A 587 26.68 -16.38 -14.90
CA VAL A 587 27.80 -17.33 -14.71
C VAL A 587 29.04 -16.63 -14.15
N THR A 588 29.60 -17.18 -13.08
CA THR A 588 30.82 -16.67 -12.40
C THR A 588 32.03 -17.59 -12.66
N ASN A 589 33.24 -17.03 -12.81
CA ASN A 589 34.53 -17.75 -12.97
C ASN A 589 34.55 -18.84 -14.09
N ALA A 590 34.14 -18.52 -15.32
CA ALA A 590 33.96 -19.55 -16.37
C ALA A 590 35.01 -19.56 -17.51
N ILE A 591 35.23 -20.75 -18.09
CA ILE A 591 35.87 -20.94 -19.40
C ILE A 591 34.85 -21.54 -20.37
N VAL A 592 34.17 -20.66 -21.11
CA VAL A 592 33.18 -21.05 -22.13
C VAL A 592 33.78 -20.89 -23.53
N ARG A 593 33.45 -21.80 -24.46
CA ARG A 593 33.76 -21.66 -25.89
C ARG A 593 32.50 -21.90 -26.73
N ASN A 594 32.26 -21.03 -27.71
CA ASN A 594 31.08 -21.05 -28.58
C ASN A 594 29.77 -20.95 -27.76
N MET A 595 29.59 -19.85 -27.01
CA MET A 595 28.28 -19.51 -26.43
C MET A 595 27.46 -18.73 -27.46
N ALA A 596 26.15 -18.96 -27.51
CA ALA A 596 25.23 -18.19 -28.34
C ALA A 596 24.00 -17.76 -27.53
N VAL A 597 23.90 -16.45 -27.26
CA VAL A 597 22.68 -15.82 -26.73
C VAL A 597 21.91 -15.22 -27.92
N PRO A 598 20.60 -15.50 -28.08
CA PRO A 598 19.80 -14.90 -29.14
C PRO A 598 19.77 -13.36 -29.02
N ALA A 599 19.97 -12.66 -30.14
CA ALA A 599 19.89 -11.19 -30.15
C ALA A 599 18.47 -10.72 -29.74
N PRO A 600 18.35 -9.66 -28.92
CA PRO A 600 17.06 -9.16 -28.47
C PRO A 600 16.27 -8.56 -29.65
N LYS A 601 14.93 -8.72 -29.63
CA LYS A 601 14.05 -8.27 -30.73
C LYS A 601 13.91 -6.74 -30.80
N VAL A 602 14.21 -6.07 -29.70
CA VAL A 602 14.31 -4.63 -29.55
C VAL A 602 15.52 -4.36 -28.63
N THR A 603 16.35 -3.37 -28.93
CA THR A 603 17.30 -2.78 -27.97
C THR A 603 16.80 -1.41 -27.55
N ALA A 604 17.11 -1.00 -26.31
CA ALA A 604 16.66 0.28 -25.76
C ALA A 604 17.80 1.03 -25.05
N ARG A 605 17.87 2.34 -25.29
CA ARG A 605 18.72 3.30 -24.57
C ARG A 605 17.84 4.41 -23.99
N VAL A 606 18.09 4.76 -22.73
CA VAL A 606 17.39 5.86 -22.04
C VAL A 606 18.40 6.94 -21.69
N GLU A 607 18.08 8.18 -22.07
CA GLU A 607 18.84 9.38 -21.71
C GLU A 607 17.91 10.50 -21.21
N LEU A 608 18.48 11.43 -20.44
CA LEU A 608 17.79 12.58 -19.88
C LEU A 608 18.30 13.86 -20.56
N THR A 609 17.44 14.50 -21.35
CA THR A 609 17.78 15.68 -22.15
C THR A 609 16.81 16.80 -21.82
N ASP A 610 17.33 17.97 -21.40
CA ASP A 610 16.53 19.13 -20.92
C ASP A 610 15.45 18.76 -19.88
N GLY A 611 15.77 17.84 -18.96
CA GLY A 611 14.84 17.34 -17.93
C GLY A 611 13.76 16.39 -18.44
N ARG A 612 13.86 15.90 -19.69
CA ARG A 612 12.90 14.96 -20.30
C ARG A 612 13.57 13.63 -20.59
N LEU A 613 12.91 12.54 -20.21
CA LEU A 613 13.35 11.17 -20.52
C LEU A 613 13.11 10.84 -22.00
N ILE A 614 14.16 10.52 -22.75
CA ILE A 614 14.06 10.08 -24.15
C ILE A 614 14.50 8.61 -24.23
N ALA A 615 13.63 7.76 -24.77
CA ALA A 615 13.95 6.36 -25.06
C ALA A 615 14.19 6.16 -26.56
N HIS A 616 15.41 5.80 -26.91
CA HIS A 616 15.77 5.37 -28.25
C HIS A 616 15.59 3.85 -28.32
N LEU A 617 14.80 3.39 -29.30
CA LEU A 617 14.45 1.99 -29.47
C LEU A 617 14.85 1.53 -30.87
N TRP A 618 15.65 0.47 -30.99
CA TRP A 618 16.00 -0.12 -32.29
C TRP A 618 15.33 -1.48 -32.43
N THR A 619 14.77 -1.76 -33.61
CA THR A 619 14.15 -3.06 -33.89
C THR A 619 14.53 -3.55 -35.28
N ASP A 620 14.59 -4.87 -35.46
CA ASP A 620 14.90 -5.49 -36.74
C ASP A 620 13.68 -5.45 -37.68
N ALA A 621 13.92 -5.18 -38.96
CA ALA A 621 12.87 -5.02 -39.97
C ALA A 621 12.18 -6.35 -40.35
N ALA A 622 12.69 -7.49 -39.87
CA ALA A 622 12.20 -8.83 -40.20
C ALA A 622 10.93 -9.28 -39.45
N ILE A 623 10.34 -8.47 -38.56
CA ILE A 623 9.14 -8.83 -37.77
C ILE A 623 7.85 -8.74 -38.61
N SER A 624 7.78 -9.52 -39.68
CA SER A 624 6.59 -9.63 -40.55
C SER A 624 5.49 -10.50 -39.90
N GLY A 625 4.78 -9.94 -38.92
CA GLY A 625 3.62 -10.61 -38.31
C GLY A 625 3.12 -10.04 -36.97
N GLY A 626 3.90 -9.19 -36.30
CA GLY A 626 3.46 -8.48 -35.09
C GLY A 626 2.73 -7.16 -35.38
N PRO A 627 2.00 -6.60 -34.41
CA PRO A 627 1.58 -5.19 -34.48
C PRO A 627 2.82 -4.28 -34.50
N ALA A 628 2.75 -3.16 -35.23
CA ALA A 628 3.89 -2.25 -35.35
C ALA A 628 4.26 -1.61 -33.99
N LEU A 629 5.57 -1.53 -33.72
CA LEU A 629 6.10 -0.76 -32.60
C LEU A 629 5.88 0.73 -32.90
N THR A 630 5.17 1.43 -32.01
CA THR A 630 4.88 2.87 -32.13
C THR A 630 5.04 3.52 -30.75
N PRO A 631 5.29 4.84 -30.67
CA PRO A 631 5.33 5.54 -29.39
C PRO A 631 4.08 5.27 -28.53
N LEU A 632 2.89 5.23 -29.13
CA LEU A 632 1.62 4.97 -28.40
C LEU A 632 1.51 3.53 -27.87
N THR A 633 1.95 2.53 -28.65
CA THR A 633 1.91 1.12 -28.22
C THR A 633 2.97 0.82 -27.16
N VAL A 634 4.14 1.45 -27.24
CA VAL A 634 5.16 1.37 -26.18
C VAL A 634 4.68 2.08 -24.91
N HIS A 635 4.27 3.35 -25.01
CA HIS A 635 3.94 4.16 -23.84
C HIS A 635 2.81 3.57 -22.99
N ARG A 636 1.74 3.06 -23.62
CA ARG A 636 0.68 2.33 -22.91
C ARG A 636 1.23 1.13 -22.15
N ALA A 637 1.96 0.25 -22.83
CA ALA A 637 2.50 -0.97 -22.21
C ALA A 637 3.51 -0.68 -21.08
N VAL A 638 4.25 0.43 -21.17
CA VAL A 638 5.13 0.91 -20.10
C VAL A 638 4.32 1.45 -18.92
N VAL A 639 3.27 2.24 -19.17
CA VAL A 639 2.39 2.78 -18.11
C VAL A 639 1.62 1.69 -17.39
N ASP A 640 1.10 0.69 -18.12
CA ASP A 640 0.42 -0.49 -17.58
C ASP A 640 1.34 -1.32 -16.65
N ALA A 641 2.67 -1.24 -16.84
CA ALA A 641 3.69 -1.95 -16.07
C ALA A 641 4.35 -1.13 -14.93
N LEU A 642 4.00 0.15 -14.75
CA LEU A 642 4.41 0.98 -13.61
C LEU A 642 3.93 0.53 -12.21
N PRO A 643 2.78 -0.16 -12.00
CA PRO A 643 2.28 -0.43 -10.65
C PRO A 643 3.30 -1.17 -9.75
N GLY A 644 3.73 -0.53 -8.67
CA GLY A 644 4.73 -1.06 -7.73
C GLY A 644 6.18 -0.78 -8.12
N ARG A 645 6.44 -0.03 -9.19
CA ARG A 645 7.77 0.44 -9.64
C ARG A 645 7.92 1.94 -9.38
N ASP A 646 7.77 2.33 -8.13
CA ASP A 646 7.55 3.73 -7.73
C ASP A 646 8.78 4.65 -7.94
N THR A 647 9.93 4.06 -8.31
CA THR A 647 11.19 4.74 -8.68
C THR A 647 11.36 4.93 -10.20
N ALA A 648 10.41 4.44 -11.01
CA ALA A 648 10.47 4.47 -12.47
C ALA A 648 9.42 5.39 -13.11
N MET A 649 9.66 5.77 -14.35
CA MET A 649 8.81 6.64 -15.16
C MET A 649 8.86 6.23 -16.64
N ALA A 650 7.71 6.20 -17.30
CA ALA A 650 7.58 6.04 -18.73
C ALA A 650 8.18 7.26 -19.46
N PRO A 651 9.05 7.05 -20.48
CA PRO A 651 9.67 8.13 -21.23
C PRO A 651 8.73 9.27 -21.69
N HIS A 652 9.28 10.48 -21.70
CA HIS A 652 8.62 11.68 -22.23
C HIS A 652 8.59 11.71 -23.76
N HIS A 653 9.47 10.93 -24.40
CA HIS A 653 9.58 10.80 -25.84
C HIS A 653 10.19 9.45 -26.22
N TYR A 654 9.71 8.87 -27.31
CA TYR A 654 10.21 7.61 -27.87
C TYR A 654 10.66 7.86 -29.30
N VAL A 655 11.88 7.43 -29.62
CA VAL A 655 12.50 7.58 -30.94
C VAL A 655 12.78 6.18 -31.47
N ILE A 656 12.00 5.72 -32.45
CA ILE A 656 12.06 4.35 -32.96
C ILE A 656 12.88 4.30 -34.25
N HIS A 657 13.89 3.45 -34.26
CA HIS A 657 14.91 3.30 -35.30
C HIS A 657 14.82 1.93 -35.98
N ARG A 658 15.27 1.84 -37.23
CA ARG A 658 15.45 0.58 -37.96
C ARG A 658 16.89 0.13 -37.83
N THR A 659 17.07 -1.10 -37.33
CA THR A 659 18.36 -1.78 -37.16
C THR A 659 19.27 -1.09 -36.13
N ASP A 660 19.86 -1.85 -35.21
CA ASP A 660 20.80 -1.28 -34.24
C ASP A 660 22.11 -0.84 -34.96
N PRO A 661 22.54 0.43 -34.85
CA PRO A 661 23.76 0.92 -35.48
C PRO A 661 25.06 0.44 -34.80
N VAL A 662 25.01 -0.10 -33.58
CA VAL A 662 26.21 -0.39 -32.77
C VAL A 662 26.42 -1.89 -32.61
N GLY A 663 27.28 -2.44 -33.47
CA GLY A 663 28.07 -3.61 -33.09
C GLY A 663 29.02 -3.26 -31.92
N PRO A 664 29.41 -4.23 -31.07
CA PRO A 664 29.98 -3.99 -29.74
C PRO A 664 31.28 -3.15 -29.69
N GLU A 665 31.97 -2.95 -30.81
CA GLU A 665 33.26 -2.25 -30.91
C GLU A 665 33.19 -0.70 -30.87
N HIS A 666 32.02 -0.04 -30.90
CA HIS A 666 31.92 1.43 -30.94
C HIS A 666 30.99 2.01 -29.85
N ARG A 667 31.52 2.17 -28.63
CA ARG A 667 30.75 2.72 -27.48
C ARG A 667 30.72 4.25 -27.36
N ASP A 668 31.55 4.98 -28.09
CA ASP A 668 31.64 6.45 -28.04
C ASP A 668 31.44 7.11 -29.42
N GLY A 669 30.54 8.08 -29.51
CA GLY A 669 30.51 9.10 -30.58
C GLY A 669 29.89 8.72 -31.94
N GLY A 670 29.32 7.51 -32.10
CA GLY A 670 28.65 7.10 -33.35
C GLY A 670 27.39 7.93 -33.67
N ALA A 671 27.17 8.22 -34.96
CA ALA A 671 25.98 8.96 -35.41
C ALA A 671 24.72 8.08 -35.37
N VAL A 672 23.69 8.54 -34.67
CA VAL A 672 22.40 7.84 -34.57
C VAL A 672 21.69 7.84 -35.94
N PRO A 673 21.09 6.71 -36.39
CA PRO A 673 20.26 6.65 -37.58
C PRO A 673 19.10 7.66 -37.59
N ALA A 674 18.57 7.93 -38.78
CA ALA A 674 17.35 8.72 -38.91
C ALA A 674 16.15 7.93 -38.33
N PRO A 675 15.28 8.57 -37.52
CA PRO A 675 14.13 7.90 -36.91
C PRO A 675 13.12 7.44 -37.98
N VAL A 676 12.47 6.32 -37.69
CA VAL A 676 11.40 5.72 -38.50
C VAL A 676 10.04 6.25 -38.07
N VAL A 677 9.87 6.43 -36.76
CA VAL A 677 8.76 7.13 -36.11
C VAL A 677 9.23 7.63 -34.74
N GLU A 678 8.80 8.82 -34.36
CA GLU A 678 9.07 9.41 -33.05
C GLU A 678 7.80 10.08 -32.49
N GLY A 679 7.73 10.27 -31.18
CA GLY A 679 6.56 10.84 -30.52
C GLY A 679 6.56 10.66 -29.00
N ASP A 680 5.67 11.36 -28.31
CA ASP A 680 5.51 11.26 -26.86
C ASP A 680 4.68 10.04 -26.40
N GLY A 681 4.04 9.33 -27.34
CA GLY A 681 3.20 8.17 -27.08
C GLY A 681 1.90 8.45 -26.32
N ARG A 682 1.56 9.72 -26.09
CA ARG A 682 0.39 10.12 -25.32
C ARG A 682 -0.84 10.18 -26.22
N ASP A 683 -2.00 9.88 -25.65
CA ASP A 683 -3.21 9.65 -26.43
C ASP A 683 -3.97 10.97 -26.67
N PRO A 684 -4.23 11.37 -27.94
CA PRO A 684 -4.97 12.59 -28.25
C PRO A 684 -6.38 12.63 -27.65
N GLU A 685 -7.05 11.49 -27.42
CA GLU A 685 -8.32 11.48 -26.70
C GLU A 685 -8.14 11.74 -25.21
N VAL A 686 -7.12 11.15 -24.57
CA VAL A 686 -6.87 11.36 -23.13
C VAL A 686 -6.50 12.83 -22.89
N ALA A 687 -5.65 13.42 -23.75
CA ALA A 687 -5.38 14.86 -23.73
C ALA A 687 -6.62 15.71 -24.09
N GLY A 688 -7.42 15.28 -25.06
CA GLY A 688 -8.57 16.03 -25.58
C GLY A 688 -9.82 16.01 -24.69
N ARG A 689 -9.99 15.01 -23.81
CA ARG A 689 -11.07 14.95 -22.80
C ARG A 689 -10.94 16.01 -21.69
N GLN A 690 -9.86 16.79 -21.70
CA GLN A 690 -9.38 17.59 -20.57
C GLN A 690 -9.15 19.08 -20.94
N ALA A 691 -9.45 19.45 -22.19
CA ALA A 691 -9.35 20.80 -22.75
C ALA A 691 -10.74 21.46 -22.91
#